data_AF-A0A178F3H5-F1
#
_entry.id   AF-A0A178F3H5-F1
#
_cell.length_a   1.000
_cell.length_b   1.000
_cell.length_c   1.000
_cell.angle_alpha   90.00
_cell.angle_beta   90.00
_cell.angle_gamma   90.00
#
_symmetry.space_group_name_H-M   'P 1'
#
loop_
_entity.id
_entity.type
_entity.pdbx_description
1 polymer ?
#
loop_
_entity_poly.entity_id
_entity_poly.type
_entity_poly.pdbx_seq_one_letter_code
_entity_poly.pdbx_strand_id
1 'polypeptide(L)'
;MLAHHPAPPAHHFTPHLAEVVDAATSQNRLFQRRTSVYQKYHLLENIRKKSWLGPPSETIYGGISFSFENDDKQIGIALAIRDTVYFLDFCEHHFSIEQYEPSEVGEVITQFIIDQLRTYEKDHLEKFFGIALPSLLVEKCPALCSRMWAELDIVPFVLDPHGPQRLEWVNMELWQTKTLDERAESIARKCITYFGPNQAPLLQVGFRGLVDVDAGSTAVLTSLSDYEKTVDERTWRAVMKYAADMKERNVKIAFFSSTPQGGGVALMRHALVRFSHALGTNIKWFVPRPRPGVFRITKNNHNILQGVAAPDQRLTNQHKRDLTDWILANANRYWFGKGGPLEPPEKGGADIIIIDDPQMPGLIPLIKKATPNRPVIYRSHIQIRSDLIDQPGSPQEECWQYFWESIRQADLFISHPVEAFVPSTVPKESVGYLPAATDWLDGLNKSMDDWDVGYYGRVFNGKCREIGMTTIDYPKDEYIVQVARFDPSKGIFDVLNSYAKFHDLVKDAPDVSIPKLLICGHGSVDDPDGALIYDSVIEYLSRDLAHLKSKICVIHIPPSDQILNVVLSKARIALQLSTREGFEVKVSEALHKGKPVIATKAGGIPLQVQHGKNGYLVEVSDTDAVAKHLYDLWTDHELYDRMSAYALQSVSDEVSTVGNILSWLYLASSMSKGDKFSCNDIRTINMRSIPGFYYDAEKKKYFKIQPGHTPQSQCEPKYTNSEINKREKQSQKKRQKVAHHERTRLERVKRTKMLYNPMLGILGVEQEAGRCRVLSKDTLSQRAMTCANLMERRELVNLNRRGRQYCHEFARDPKTGIILTALKATSTSNFSAFRPLSSKRPWKYDERVDEGIIELNHCDWVGSVAINTERYALVVSQGLLSGKGTDFAVCKLIEPDEIYGRSSRSVFQNYSVFKRKNASFCSAAAYPGAHSCSFIIGHGNELMVVSSAHGMHSMGRFNVYPADIMAVDWISNSEVIVGLRNSAVALTDWRCAASTTRLVHSHGVKKLKMVGDSKVLVAGFDNTLDMYDLRFTRAAVQRHLDPNSRSHRSSTPYLRFGEINYNTLNDLDVSAELGLAACATDLSTVQLYSLYTGKLLEASATYPSSPRCAGDLLSRNYLNPIDCVRFETVVEPYEYGKSTQISDGRNNTRATTLLVGSSEIIEEWSM
;
A
#
# COMPACT_ATOMS: atom_id res chain seq x y z
N MET A 1 70.53 -22.42 -11.16
CA MET A 1 70.33 -21.12 -10.50
C MET A 1 69.17 -20.44 -11.21
N LEU A 2 68.13 -20.14 -10.43
CA LEU A 2 66.83 -19.63 -10.85
C LEU A 2 66.88 -18.13 -11.12
N ALA A 3 66.13 -17.68 -12.12
CA ALA A 3 65.81 -16.28 -12.37
C ALA A 3 64.31 -16.02 -12.17
N HIS A 4 64.03 -15.05 -11.29
CA HIS A 4 62.93 -14.10 -11.22
C HIS A 4 61.45 -14.52 -11.40
N HIS A 5 60.70 -14.40 -10.30
CA HIS A 5 59.49 -13.58 -10.27
C HIS A 5 59.44 -12.75 -8.96
N PRO A 6 58.93 -11.50 -8.99
CA PRO A 6 58.96 -10.57 -7.86
C PRO A 6 57.79 -10.81 -6.88
N ALA A 7 58.04 -10.59 -5.59
CA ALA A 7 57.03 -10.61 -4.55
C ALA A 7 56.08 -9.39 -4.66
N PRO A 8 54.78 -9.53 -4.38
CA PRO A 8 53.85 -8.40 -4.32
C PRO A 8 54.15 -7.52 -3.09
N PRO A 9 53.82 -6.21 -3.15
CA PRO A 9 54.16 -5.26 -2.10
C PRO A 9 53.38 -5.55 -0.82
N ALA A 10 54.08 -5.49 0.32
CA ALA A 10 53.49 -5.47 1.64
C ALA A 10 52.67 -4.18 1.79
N HIS A 11 51.35 -4.26 1.64
CA HIS A 11 50.48 -3.20 2.10
C HIS A 11 50.52 -3.16 3.62
N HIS A 12 51.06 -2.06 4.15
CA HIS A 12 50.93 -1.63 5.53
C HIS A 12 49.45 -1.67 5.94
N PHE A 13 49.05 -2.69 6.69
CA PHE A 13 47.84 -2.64 7.51
C PHE A 13 48.21 -2.02 8.85
N THR A 14 47.82 -0.77 9.06
CA THR A 14 47.51 -0.11 10.35
C THR A 14 47.03 1.32 10.01
N PRO A 15 45.99 1.92 10.65
CA PRO A 15 45.56 1.74 12.05
C PRO A 15 44.01 1.70 12.25
N HIS A 16 43.22 1.07 11.37
CA HIS A 16 41.75 1.13 11.51
C HIS A 16 41.16 0.38 12.72
N LEU A 17 41.92 -0.46 13.42
CA LEU A 17 41.43 -1.08 14.66
C LEU A 17 41.48 -0.14 15.86
N ALA A 18 42.34 0.89 15.85
CA ALA A 18 42.40 1.88 16.92
C ALA A 18 41.21 2.86 16.85
N GLU A 19 40.83 3.31 15.64
CA GLU A 19 39.65 4.18 15.43
C GLU A 19 38.32 3.47 15.77
N VAL A 20 38.24 2.16 15.56
CA VAL A 20 37.04 1.37 15.90
C VAL A 20 36.91 1.16 17.42
N VAL A 21 38.03 1.19 18.15
CA VAL A 21 38.05 1.09 19.62
C VAL A 21 37.86 2.45 20.29
N ASP A 22 38.36 3.54 19.69
CA ASP A 22 38.08 4.92 20.16
C ASP A 22 36.61 5.33 19.92
N ALA A 23 35.97 4.87 18.85
CA ALA A 23 34.54 5.09 18.61
C ALA A 23 33.61 4.37 19.62
N ALA A 24 34.11 3.35 20.31
CA ALA A 24 33.37 2.66 21.37
C ALA A 24 33.46 3.37 22.74
N THR A 25 34.24 4.46 22.84
CA THR A 25 34.46 5.22 24.09
C THR A 25 34.03 6.69 24.02
N SER A 26 33.52 7.17 22.87
CA SER A 26 32.91 8.50 22.75
C SER A 26 31.42 8.48 23.12
N GLN A 27 30.96 9.49 23.89
CA GLN A 27 29.53 9.68 24.20
C GLN A 27 28.64 9.91 22.94
N ASN A 28 29.23 10.12 21.77
CA ASN A 28 28.53 10.31 20.50
C ASN A 28 28.86 9.17 19.52
N ARG A 29 27.85 8.62 18.83
CA ARG A 29 27.99 7.59 17.78
C ARG A 29 27.50 8.14 16.45
N LEU A 30 28.36 8.13 15.43
CA LEU A 30 28.01 8.52 14.06
C LEU A 30 27.46 7.33 13.25
N PHE A 31 26.85 7.62 12.10
CA PHE A 31 26.47 6.60 11.11
C PHE A 31 27.71 5.83 10.62
N GLN A 32 27.56 4.51 10.44
CA GLN A 32 28.67 3.59 10.11
C GLN A 32 28.42 2.76 8.84
N ARG A 33 27.20 2.80 8.27
CA ARG A 33 26.87 2.07 7.04
C ARG A 33 27.71 2.59 5.87
N ARG A 34 28.22 1.67 5.07
CA ARG A 34 28.99 1.97 3.85
C ARG A 34 28.17 1.63 2.62
N THR A 35 28.21 2.50 1.62
CA THR A 35 27.58 2.28 0.31
C THR A 35 28.60 1.87 -0.74
N SER A 36 28.11 1.32 -1.86
CA SER A 36 28.96 0.93 -2.98
C SER A 36 29.63 2.15 -3.61
N VAL A 37 30.96 2.22 -3.53
CA VAL A 37 31.76 3.29 -4.15
C VAL A 37 31.55 3.35 -5.66
N TYR A 38 31.35 2.19 -6.30
CA TYR A 38 31.11 2.10 -7.74
C TYR A 38 29.76 2.72 -8.14
N GLN A 39 28.67 2.37 -7.44
CA GLN A 39 27.35 2.97 -7.69
C GLN A 39 27.36 4.47 -7.41
N LYS A 40 28.04 4.88 -6.31
CA LYS A 40 28.21 6.29 -5.94
C LYS A 40 28.92 7.08 -7.03
N TYR A 41 30.03 6.57 -7.59
CA TYR A 41 30.78 7.25 -8.64
C TYR A 41 29.92 7.54 -9.89
N HIS A 42 29.16 6.56 -10.38
CA HIS A 42 28.33 6.74 -11.58
C HIS A 42 27.13 7.66 -11.38
N LEU A 43 26.50 7.64 -10.20
CA LEU A 43 25.31 8.44 -9.92
C LEU A 43 25.66 9.88 -9.50
N LEU A 44 26.79 10.08 -8.81
CA LEU A 44 27.21 11.40 -8.35
C LEU A 44 27.38 12.40 -9.49
N GLU A 45 27.87 11.99 -10.65
CA GLU A 45 27.94 12.87 -11.81
C GLU A 45 26.56 13.34 -12.27
N ASN A 46 25.59 12.42 -12.33
CA ASN A 46 24.22 12.75 -12.73
C ASN A 46 23.57 13.69 -11.72
N ILE A 47 23.79 13.46 -10.42
CA ILE A 47 23.31 14.32 -9.34
C ILE A 47 23.92 15.72 -9.42
N ARG A 48 25.24 15.83 -9.61
CA ARG A 48 25.92 17.13 -9.80
C ARG A 48 25.37 17.89 -11.01
N LYS A 49 25.03 17.17 -12.09
CA LYS A 49 24.40 17.73 -13.29
C LYS A 49 22.89 17.95 -13.13
N LYS A 50 22.31 17.66 -11.97
CA LYS A 50 20.85 17.75 -11.67
C LYS A 50 20.02 16.95 -12.68
N SER A 51 20.61 15.86 -13.17
CA SER A 51 20.13 15.12 -14.32
C SER A 51 18.98 14.19 -13.94
N TRP A 52 17.97 14.13 -14.81
CA TRP A 52 16.90 13.14 -14.76
C TRP A 52 17.30 11.81 -15.40
N LEU A 53 18.55 11.69 -15.87
CA LEU A 53 19.14 10.45 -16.36
C LEU A 53 19.57 9.54 -15.19
N GLY A 54 19.43 8.23 -15.40
CA GLY A 54 19.78 7.20 -14.42
C GLY A 54 18.57 6.58 -13.70
N PRO A 55 18.82 5.60 -12.81
CA PRO A 55 17.80 4.99 -11.97
C PRO A 55 17.38 5.90 -10.80
N PRO A 56 16.13 5.81 -10.31
CA PRO A 56 15.74 6.45 -9.07
C PRO A 56 16.53 5.87 -7.88
N SER A 57 16.76 6.69 -6.86
CA SER A 57 17.39 6.29 -5.60
C SER A 57 16.50 5.33 -4.81
N GLU A 58 17.10 4.50 -3.96
CA GLU A 58 16.33 3.69 -3.00
C GLU A 58 15.69 4.58 -1.94
N THR A 59 14.54 4.13 -1.41
CA THR A 59 13.74 4.88 -0.45
C THR A 59 13.91 4.32 0.96
N ILE A 60 14.10 5.21 1.92
CA ILE A 60 14.32 4.88 3.33
C ILE A 60 13.38 5.67 4.25
N TYR A 61 13.29 5.22 5.49
CA TYR A 61 12.46 5.79 6.55
C TYR A 61 13.27 5.96 7.81
N GLY A 62 12.85 6.87 8.68
CA GLY A 62 13.57 7.15 9.92
C GLY A 62 12.69 7.27 11.15
N GLY A 63 13.33 7.24 12.30
CA GLY A 63 12.71 7.50 13.60
C GLY A 63 13.65 8.33 14.46
N ILE A 64 13.10 9.34 15.13
CA ILE A 64 13.85 10.20 16.05
C ILE A 64 13.37 9.93 17.47
N SER A 65 14.30 9.74 18.39
CA SER A 65 14.02 9.68 19.83
C SER A 65 14.96 10.59 20.59
N PHE A 66 14.58 10.95 21.82
CA PHE A 66 15.39 11.79 22.69
C PHE A 66 15.26 11.38 24.17
N SER A 67 16.27 11.70 24.97
CA SER A 67 16.33 11.52 26.43
C SER A 67 16.87 12.78 27.11
N PHE A 68 16.41 13.04 28.34
CA PHE A 68 17.09 13.96 29.25
C PHE A 68 18.03 13.19 30.14
N GLU A 69 19.23 13.73 30.34
CA GLU A 69 20.30 13.12 31.10
C GLU A 69 20.93 14.15 32.04
N ASN A 70 21.57 13.66 33.11
CA ASN A 70 22.25 14.49 34.10
C ASN A 70 21.37 15.61 34.70
N ASP A 71 20.25 15.26 35.33
CA ASP A 71 19.29 16.22 35.94
C ASP A 71 18.81 17.30 34.95
N ASP A 72 18.40 16.90 33.74
CA ASP A 72 17.96 17.78 32.65
C ASP A 72 19.02 18.77 32.14
N LYS A 73 20.32 18.51 32.35
CA LYS A 73 21.43 19.33 31.84
C LYS A 73 21.96 18.88 30.49
N GLN A 74 21.63 17.66 30.07
CA GLN A 74 22.00 17.12 28.75
C GLN A 74 20.78 16.54 28.03
N ILE A 75 20.81 16.62 26.69
CA ILE A 75 19.80 16.01 25.81
C ILE A 75 20.51 15.04 24.88
N GLY A 76 20.18 13.76 25.00
CA GLY A 76 20.54 12.73 24.02
C GLY A 76 19.52 12.71 22.87
N ILE A 77 19.99 12.64 21.63
CA ILE A 77 19.15 12.50 20.43
C ILE A 77 19.66 11.31 19.62
N ALA A 78 18.77 10.37 19.29
CA ALA A 78 19.07 9.28 18.38
C ALA A 78 18.21 9.34 17.12
N LEU A 79 18.86 9.08 15.98
CA LEU A 79 18.24 8.96 14.67
C LEU A 79 18.47 7.54 14.17
N ALA A 80 17.39 6.78 13.99
CA ALA A 80 17.43 5.44 13.44
C ALA A 80 16.92 5.44 12.00
N ILE A 81 17.59 4.67 11.13
CA ILE A 81 17.32 4.61 9.69
C ILE A 81 16.99 3.17 9.31
N ARG A 82 15.97 3.00 8.47
CA ARG A 82 15.53 1.68 8.02
C ARG A 82 14.94 1.71 6.63
N ASP A 83 14.95 0.56 5.95
CA ASP A 83 14.07 0.32 4.83
C ASP A 83 12.74 -0.32 5.32
N THR A 84 11.89 -0.77 4.40
CA THR A 84 10.60 -1.40 4.72
C THR A 84 10.73 -2.70 5.53
N VAL A 85 11.91 -3.32 5.57
CA VAL A 85 12.20 -4.64 6.14
C VAL A 85 13.27 -4.57 7.23
N TYR A 86 14.42 -3.96 6.97
CA TYR A 86 15.65 -4.01 7.78
C TYR A 86 15.97 -2.69 8.45
N PHE A 87 16.51 -2.78 9.67
CA PHE A 87 17.21 -1.68 10.34
C PHE A 87 18.59 -1.51 9.68
N LEU A 88 18.87 -0.32 9.17
CA LEU A 88 20.03 -0.06 8.30
C LEU A 88 21.19 0.58 9.07
N ASP A 89 20.91 1.61 9.86
CA ASP A 89 21.91 2.34 10.64
C ASP A 89 21.26 3.23 11.70
N PHE A 90 22.05 3.77 12.62
CA PHE A 90 21.63 4.83 13.52
C PHE A 90 22.77 5.79 13.86
N CYS A 91 22.45 6.96 14.40
CA CYS A 91 23.41 7.83 15.07
C CYS A 91 22.82 8.31 16.40
N GLU A 92 23.69 8.67 17.34
CA GLU A 92 23.34 9.15 18.68
C GLU A 92 24.26 10.31 19.06
N HIS A 93 23.68 11.42 19.51
CA HIS A 93 24.41 12.64 19.86
C HIS A 93 23.85 13.28 21.14
N HIS A 94 24.75 13.69 22.02
CA HIS A 94 24.42 14.31 23.30
C HIS A 94 24.80 15.79 23.32
N PHE A 95 23.81 16.65 23.52
CA PHE A 95 23.97 18.10 23.66
C PHE A 95 24.06 18.49 25.13
N SER A 96 25.02 19.36 25.47
CA SER A 96 25.07 20.02 26.78
C SER A 96 24.20 21.29 26.75
N ILE A 97 23.09 21.29 27.49
CA ILE A 97 22.14 22.41 27.50
C ILE A 97 22.77 23.66 28.12
N GLU A 98 23.70 23.52 29.05
CA GLU A 98 24.37 24.64 29.75
C GLU A 98 25.19 25.55 28.81
N GLN A 99 25.46 25.12 27.57
CA GLN A 99 26.25 25.87 26.59
C GLN A 99 25.40 26.80 25.71
N TYR A 100 24.07 26.73 25.80
CA TYR A 100 23.15 27.43 24.92
C TYR A 100 22.07 28.17 25.72
N GLU A 101 21.60 29.31 25.21
CA GLU A 101 20.44 29.97 25.78
C GLU A 101 19.20 29.07 25.61
N PRO A 102 18.26 29.01 26.58
CA PRO A 102 17.07 28.16 26.47
C PRO A 102 16.23 28.37 25.20
N SER A 103 16.27 29.57 24.61
CA SER A 103 15.60 29.87 23.34
C SER A 103 16.30 29.28 22.11
N GLU A 104 17.62 29.02 22.20
CA GLU A 104 18.46 28.59 21.06
C GLU A 104 18.58 27.06 20.96
N VAL A 105 18.41 26.34 22.09
CA VAL A 105 18.56 24.88 22.16
C VAL A 105 17.73 24.16 21.08
N GLY A 106 16.47 24.55 20.90
CA GLY A 106 15.58 23.93 19.90
C GLY A 106 16.04 24.17 18.45
N GLU A 107 16.64 25.32 18.17
CA GLU A 107 17.16 25.66 16.84
C GLU A 107 18.45 24.89 16.53
N VAL A 108 19.36 24.79 17.50
CA VAL A 108 20.61 24.01 17.38
C VAL A 108 20.30 22.53 17.14
N ILE A 109 19.37 21.96 17.90
CA ILE A 109 18.92 20.58 17.72
C ILE A 109 18.27 20.38 16.35
N THR A 110 17.41 21.31 15.93
CA THR A 110 16.76 21.26 14.62
C THR A 110 17.80 21.28 13.51
N GLN A 111 18.78 22.18 13.59
CA GLN A 111 19.83 22.31 12.59
C GLN A 111 20.68 21.03 12.51
N PHE A 112 21.06 20.46 13.65
CA PHE A 112 21.77 19.18 13.70
C PHE A 112 21.01 18.06 12.99
N ILE A 113 19.71 17.88 13.31
CA ILE A 113 18.90 16.81 12.71
C ILE A 113 18.82 16.99 11.20
N ILE A 114 18.54 18.21 10.72
CA ILE A 114 18.45 18.52 9.28
C ILE A 114 19.79 18.22 8.59
N ASP A 115 20.92 18.63 9.17
CA ASP A 115 22.24 18.41 8.58
C ASP A 115 22.63 16.92 8.56
N GLN A 116 22.31 16.17 9.62
CA GLN A 116 22.53 14.72 9.65
C GLN A 116 21.72 13.99 8.56
N LEU A 117 20.43 14.31 8.44
CA LEU A 117 19.56 13.70 7.42
C LEU A 117 20.04 14.04 6.00
N ARG A 118 20.33 15.32 5.74
CA ARG A 118 20.83 15.78 4.43
C ARG A 118 22.18 15.13 4.07
N THR A 119 23.09 15.03 5.04
CA THR A 119 24.39 14.38 4.84
C THR A 119 24.19 12.90 4.53
N TYR A 120 23.31 12.22 5.27
CA TYR A 120 23.02 10.82 5.04
C TYR A 120 22.44 10.56 3.63
N GLU A 121 21.43 11.34 3.17
CA GLU A 121 20.86 11.20 1.82
C GLU A 121 21.93 11.34 0.73
N LYS A 122 22.81 12.35 0.87
CA LYS A 122 23.88 12.62 -0.11
C LYS A 122 24.98 11.58 -0.08
N ASP A 123 25.33 11.06 1.09
CA ASP A 123 26.39 10.07 1.21
C ASP A 123 25.98 8.68 0.76
N HIS A 124 24.72 8.33 0.98
CA HIS A 124 24.17 7.01 0.66
C HIS A 124 23.45 6.96 -0.68
N LEU A 125 23.11 8.12 -1.26
CA LEU A 125 22.29 8.26 -2.46
C LEU A 125 20.88 7.67 -2.33
N GLU A 126 20.31 7.78 -1.13
CA GLU A 126 19.00 7.28 -0.74
C GLU A 126 18.06 8.45 -0.39
N LYS A 127 16.76 8.29 -0.58
CA LYS A 127 15.75 9.32 -0.29
C LYS A 127 14.94 8.96 0.95
N PHE A 128 14.91 9.83 1.95
CA PHE A 128 13.94 9.70 3.05
C PHE A 128 12.55 10.10 2.57
N PHE A 129 11.58 9.21 2.75
CA PHE A 129 10.17 9.51 2.47
C PHE A 129 9.41 9.98 3.70
N GLY A 130 9.72 9.39 4.85
CA GLY A 130 9.07 9.76 6.10
C GLY A 130 9.93 9.47 7.31
N ILE A 131 9.74 10.30 8.32
CA ILE A 131 10.38 10.15 9.62
C ILE A 131 9.34 10.36 10.71
N ALA A 132 9.28 9.44 11.67
CA ALA A 132 8.42 9.60 12.84
C ALA A 132 9.22 10.13 14.04
N LEU A 133 8.55 10.91 14.88
CA LEU A 133 9.15 11.54 16.06
C LEU A 133 8.10 11.78 17.15
N PRO A 134 8.49 11.86 18.44
CA PRO A 134 7.55 12.10 19.54
C PRO A 134 7.07 13.55 19.60
N SER A 135 5.82 13.79 20.01
CA SER A 135 5.23 15.13 20.17
C SER A 135 6.04 16.05 21.08
N LEU A 136 6.58 15.53 22.18
CA LEU A 136 7.38 16.30 23.13
C LEU A 136 8.67 16.87 22.53
N LEU A 137 9.22 16.26 21.47
CA LEU A 137 10.35 16.82 20.73
C LEU A 137 9.92 18.02 19.89
N VAL A 138 8.73 17.94 19.27
CA VAL A 138 8.17 19.02 18.45
C VAL A 138 7.83 20.24 19.29
N GLU A 139 7.36 20.05 20.54
CA GLU A 139 7.14 21.16 21.48
C GLU A 139 8.43 21.95 21.78
N LYS A 140 9.58 21.26 21.82
CA LYS A 140 10.89 21.87 22.06
C LYS A 140 11.55 22.40 20.78
N CYS A 141 11.25 21.77 19.65
CA CYS A 141 11.80 22.07 18.33
C CYS A 141 10.65 22.39 17.35
N PRO A 142 9.94 23.52 17.51
CA PRO A 142 8.72 23.81 16.76
C PRO A 142 8.95 23.95 15.24
N ALA A 143 10.16 24.32 14.82
CA ALA A 143 10.52 24.45 13.41
C ALA A 143 10.89 23.11 12.74
N LEU A 144 11.15 22.04 13.50
CA LEU A 144 11.74 20.80 12.98
C LEU A 144 10.91 20.17 11.86
N CYS A 145 9.62 19.92 12.12
CA CYS A 145 8.74 19.27 11.16
C CYS A 145 8.61 20.07 9.85
N SER A 146 8.41 21.39 9.97
CA SER A 146 8.30 22.28 8.81
C SER A 146 9.57 22.28 7.97
N ARG A 147 10.75 22.39 8.60
CA ARG A 147 12.03 22.36 7.89
C ARG A 147 12.31 21.02 7.23
N MET A 148 11.96 19.89 7.86
CA MET A 148 12.10 18.56 7.24
C MET A 148 11.27 18.45 5.96
N TRP A 149 10.06 19.00 5.95
CA TRP A 149 9.19 19.00 4.78
C TRP A 149 9.65 19.99 3.70
N ALA A 150 9.93 21.23 4.09
CA ALA A 150 10.27 22.31 3.18
C ALA A 150 11.67 22.14 2.55
N GLU A 151 12.67 21.74 3.34
CA GLU A 151 14.06 21.68 2.88
C GLU A 151 14.50 20.30 2.37
N LEU A 152 13.91 19.22 2.89
CA LEU A 152 14.36 17.85 2.59
C LEU A 152 13.26 16.99 1.95
N ASP A 153 12.05 17.51 1.76
CA ASP A 153 10.90 16.73 1.23
C ASP A 153 10.63 15.43 2.03
N ILE A 154 10.82 15.49 3.35
CA ILE A 154 10.56 14.37 4.25
C ILE A 154 9.21 14.61 4.94
N VAL A 155 8.32 13.62 4.96
CA VAL A 155 7.03 13.72 5.68
C VAL A 155 7.25 13.41 7.18
N PRO A 156 7.11 14.38 8.09
CA PRO A 156 7.27 14.14 9.53
C PRO A 156 5.97 13.62 10.16
N PHE A 157 6.04 12.49 10.86
CA PHE A 157 4.92 11.90 11.61
C PHE A 157 5.10 12.09 13.12
N VAL A 158 4.25 12.92 13.73
CA VAL A 158 4.32 13.27 15.14
C VAL A 158 3.48 12.30 15.96
N LEU A 159 4.14 11.47 16.77
CA LEU A 159 3.51 10.45 17.60
C LEU A 159 3.20 11.00 19.00
N ASP A 160 1.92 11.10 19.34
CA ASP A 160 1.45 11.51 20.66
C ASP A 160 1.13 10.28 21.57
N PRO A 161 1.82 10.10 22.71
CA PRO A 161 1.53 9.01 23.65
C PRO A 161 0.17 9.13 24.36
N HIS A 162 -0.44 10.31 24.39
CA HIS A 162 -1.72 10.59 25.07
C HIS A 162 -2.89 10.83 24.12
N GLY A 163 -2.65 10.80 22.81
CA GLY A 163 -3.65 11.09 21.78
C GLY A 163 -4.77 10.03 21.65
N PRO A 164 -5.86 10.36 20.93
CA PRO A 164 -6.95 9.44 20.64
C PRO A 164 -6.51 8.23 19.79
N GLN A 165 -5.42 8.37 19.03
CA GLN A 165 -4.65 7.27 18.45
C GLN A 165 -3.70 6.66 19.49
N ARG A 166 -4.22 6.23 20.65
CA ARG A 166 -3.43 5.38 21.56
C ARG A 166 -2.99 4.16 20.76
N LEU A 167 -1.73 4.14 20.35
CA LEU A 167 -1.06 2.93 19.92
C LEU A 167 -1.05 2.00 21.13
N GLU A 168 -2.10 1.17 21.26
CA GLU A 168 -2.32 0.20 22.35
C GLU A 168 -1.21 -0.87 22.48
N TRP A 169 -0.07 -0.69 21.81
CA TRP A 169 1.07 -1.61 21.75
C TRP A 169 2.31 -1.12 22.51
N VAL A 170 2.34 0.13 22.99
CA VAL A 170 3.46 0.58 23.82
C VAL A 170 3.16 0.26 25.28
N ASN A 171 3.69 -0.86 25.75
CA ASN A 171 3.83 -1.05 27.19
C ASN A 171 4.84 -0.01 27.70
N MET A 172 4.34 1.01 28.40
CA MET A 172 5.17 2.12 28.90
C MET A 172 6.24 1.65 29.88
N GLU A 173 6.03 0.54 30.58
CA GLU A 173 7.04 -0.06 31.47
C GLU A 173 8.22 -0.63 30.65
N LEU A 174 7.94 -1.29 29.52
CA LEU A 174 8.96 -1.78 28.58
C LEU A 174 9.55 -0.67 27.70
N TRP A 175 8.89 0.48 27.57
CA TRP A 175 9.41 1.61 26.82
C TRP A 175 10.58 2.26 27.54
N GLN A 176 10.50 2.35 28.87
CA GLN A 176 11.55 2.95 29.70
C GLN A 176 12.81 2.08 29.78
N THR A 177 12.70 0.76 29.57
CA THR A 177 13.85 -0.17 29.60
C THR A 177 14.68 -0.15 28.31
N LYS A 178 14.17 0.44 27.21
CA LYS A 178 14.88 0.51 25.92
C LYS A 178 15.95 1.59 25.92
N THR A 179 17.06 1.33 25.25
CA THR A 179 18.08 2.34 24.91
C THR A 179 17.53 3.37 23.93
N LEU A 180 18.25 4.48 23.75
CA LEU A 180 17.76 5.61 22.96
C LEU A 180 17.63 5.25 21.46
N ASP A 181 18.59 4.52 20.92
CA ASP A 181 18.58 3.95 19.57
C ASP A 181 17.44 2.93 19.36
N GLU A 182 17.19 2.04 20.31
CA GLU A 182 16.08 1.07 20.26
C GLU A 182 14.71 1.77 20.25
N ARG A 183 14.58 2.90 20.96
CA ARG A 183 13.39 3.74 20.91
C ARG A 183 13.24 4.39 19.54
N ALA A 184 14.32 4.96 19.00
CA ALA A 184 14.33 5.58 17.68
C ALA A 184 13.98 4.58 16.56
N GLU A 185 14.56 3.39 16.59
CA GLU A 185 14.25 2.31 15.63
C GLU A 185 12.78 1.87 15.77
N SER A 186 12.28 1.74 17.00
CA SER A 186 10.88 1.40 17.22
C SER A 186 9.91 2.46 16.72
N ILE A 187 10.31 3.74 16.71
CA ILE A 187 9.55 4.84 16.11
C ILE A 187 9.63 4.76 14.59
N ALA A 188 10.81 4.47 14.02
CA ALA A 188 11.02 4.31 12.59
C ALA A 188 10.11 3.22 12.00
N ARG A 189 9.90 2.11 12.74
CA ARG A 189 8.95 1.07 12.32
C ARG A 189 7.51 1.55 12.22
N LYS A 190 7.10 2.44 13.12
CA LYS A 190 5.75 3.00 13.11
C LYS A 190 5.57 3.96 11.93
N CYS A 191 6.61 4.72 11.59
CA CYS A 191 6.57 5.61 10.43
C CYS A 191 6.09 4.91 9.15
N ILE A 192 6.61 3.70 8.87
CA ILE A 192 6.27 2.95 7.65
C ILE A 192 4.79 2.59 7.58
N THR A 193 4.13 2.40 8.73
CA THR A 193 2.70 2.02 8.78
C THR A 193 1.76 3.09 8.22
N TYR A 194 2.24 4.33 8.06
CA TYR A 194 1.50 5.42 7.45
C TYR A 194 1.62 5.47 5.92
N PHE A 195 2.48 4.67 5.30
CA PHE A 195 2.70 4.67 3.84
C PHE A 195 2.02 3.47 3.16
N GLY A 196 1.43 3.71 1.99
CA GLY A 196 0.89 2.67 1.13
C GLY A 196 1.92 2.08 0.15
N PRO A 197 1.52 1.13 -0.71
CA PRO A 197 2.41 0.46 -1.66
C PRO A 197 3.06 1.39 -2.68
N ASN A 198 2.44 2.55 -2.96
CA ASN A 198 2.98 3.57 -3.87
C ASN A 198 3.80 4.65 -3.14
N GLN A 199 4.23 4.41 -1.89
CA GLN A 199 4.98 5.38 -1.07
C GLN A 199 4.23 6.71 -0.81
N ALA A 200 2.92 6.75 -1.08
CA ALA A 200 2.04 7.84 -0.69
C ALA A 200 1.50 7.57 0.73
N PRO A 201 1.38 8.60 1.60
CA PRO A 201 0.67 8.47 2.86
C PRO A 201 -0.74 7.89 2.64
N LEU A 202 -1.13 6.97 3.52
CA LEU A 202 -2.42 6.30 3.44
C LEU A 202 -3.54 7.31 3.70
N LEU A 203 -4.35 7.57 2.67
CA LEU A 203 -5.61 8.28 2.84
C LEU A 203 -6.56 7.42 3.66
N GLN A 204 -7.03 7.96 4.79
CA GLN A 204 -8.00 7.29 5.64
C GLN A 204 -9.32 8.07 5.66
N VAL A 205 -10.42 7.34 5.51
CA VAL A 205 -11.76 7.84 5.79
C VAL A 205 -12.20 7.20 7.08
N GLY A 206 -12.20 8.00 8.14
CA GLY A 206 -12.58 7.63 9.48
C GLY A 206 -14.08 7.41 9.65
N PHE A 207 -14.49 7.30 10.92
CA PHE A 207 -15.88 7.05 11.27
C PHE A 207 -16.82 8.14 10.71
N ARG A 208 -18.00 7.72 10.21
CA ARG A 208 -19.02 8.59 9.60
C ARG A 208 -18.60 9.29 8.30
N GLY A 209 -17.54 8.80 7.67
CA GLY A 209 -17.05 9.41 6.44
C GLY A 209 -16.19 10.65 6.69
N LEU A 210 -15.76 10.91 7.93
CA LEU A 210 -14.80 11.99 8.21
C LEU A 210 -13.49 11.67 7.48
N VAL A 211 -12.97 12.63 6.72
CA VAL A 211 -11.67 12.45 6.06
C VAL A 211 -10.56 12.76 7.05
N ASP A 212 -9.70 11.78 7.33
CA ASP A 212 -8.57 11.92 8.25
C ASP A 212 -7.37 12.53 7.50
N VAL A 213 -7.50 13.82 7.18
CA VAL A 213 -6.48 14.63 6.48
C VAL A 213 -5.15 14.54 7.23
N ASP A 214 -4.05 14.36 6.48
CA ASP A 214 -2.69 14.19 6.99
C ASP A 214 -2.56 13.06 8.03
N ALA A 215 -3.18 11.91 7.74
CA ALA A 215 -3.27 10.76 8.64
C ALA A 215 -3.89 11.11 10.01
N GLY A 216 -4.93 11.94 9.99
CA GLY A 216 -5.59 12.45 11.21
C GLY A 216 -4.73 13.47 11.94
N SER A 217 -4.09 14.38 11.20
CA SER A 217 -3.17 15.41 11.69
C SER A 217 -1.91 14.87 12.37
N THR A 218 -1.57 13.60 12.13
CA THR A 218 -0.30 13.01 12.59
C THR A 218 0.87 13.45 11.71
N ALA A 219 0.65 13.63 10.40
CA ALA A 219 1.65 14.23 9.54
C ALA A 219 1.62 15.77 9.70
N VAL A 220 2.72 16.36 10.16
CA VAL A 220 2.78 17.80 10.48
C VAL A 220 3.70 18.50 9.48
N LEU A 221 3.17 18.88 8.32
CA LEU A 221 3.99 19.39 7.21
C LEU A 221 4.42 20.85 7.39
N THR A 222 3.59 21.67 8.05
CA THR A 222 3.69 23.14 7.99
C THR A 222 3.35 23.76 9.35
N SER A 223 3.94 24.91 9.65
CA SER A 223 3.60 25.74 10.82
C SER A 223 2.77 26.97 10.44
N LEU A 224 2.20 27.67 11.43
CA LEU A 224 1.51 28.96 11.19
C LEU A 224 2.44 30.02 10.59
N SER A 225 3.70 30.05 11.01
CA SER A 225 4.69 30.99 10.46
C SER A 225 4.95 30.76 8.98
N ASP A 226 4.78 29.53 8.49
CA ASP A 226 4.97 29.23 7.08
C ASP A 226 3.81 29.78 6.26
N TYR A 227 2.57 29.58 6.69
CA TYR A 227 1.39 30.16 6.03
C TYR A 227 1.41 31.68 6.01
N GLU A 228 1.92 32.33 7.07
CA GLU A 228 2.07 33.79 7.11
C GLU A 228 2.93 34.32 5.97
N LYS A 229 4.00 33.60 5.60
CA LYS A 229 4.90 33.99 4.51
C LYS A 229 4.29 33.81 3.12
N THR A 230 3.13 33.16 3.01
CA THR A 230 2.53 32.80 1.72
C THR A 230 1.57 33.84 1.16
N VAL A 231 1.23 34.86 1.94
CA VAL A 231 0.25 35.91 1.60
C VAL A 231 0.70 37.27 2.12
N ASP A 232 0.04 38.33 1.67
CA ASP A 232 0.26 39.66 2.20
C ASP A 232 -0.19 39.78 3.67
N GLU A 233 0.47 40.66 4.41
CA GLU A 233 0.20 40.93 5.83
C GLU A 233 -1.29 41.27 6.10
N ARG A 234 -1.96 41.93 5.15
CA ARG A 234 -3.38 42.29 5.27
C ARG A 234 -4.27 41.06 5.30
N THR A 235 -4.04 40.13 4.38
CA THR A 235 -4.77 38.86 4.27
C THR A 235 -4.57 38.05 5.55
N TRP A 236 -3.32 37.95 6.00
CA TRP A 236 -2.96 37.24 7.23
C TRP A 236 -3.67 37.80 8.47
N ARG A 237 -3.62 39.13 8.70
CA ARG A 237 -4.32 39.78 9.83
C ARG A 237 -5.83 39.53 9.79
N ALA A 238 -6.44 39.51 8.61
CA ALA A 238 -7.86 39.22 8.47
C ALA A 238 -8.18 37.77 8.82
N VAL A 239 -7.36 36.81 8.37
CA VAL A 239 -7.51 35.39 8.75
C VAL A 239 -7.44 35.22 10.26
N MET A 240 -6.42 35.79 10.90
CA MET A 240 -6.25 35.68 12.35
C MET A 240 -7.42 36.31 13.13
N LYS A 241 -7.96 37.43 12.65
CA LYS A 241 -9.16 38.06 13.23
C LYS A 241 -10.36 37.11 13.22
N TYR A 242 -10.70 36.52 12.07
CA TYR A 242 -11.86 35.64 11.97
C TYR A 242 -11.62 34.27 12.61
N ALA A 243 -10.40 33.74 12.55
CA ALA A 243 -10.03 32.52 13.25
C ALA A 243 -10.17 32.67 14.77
N ALA A 244 -9.80 33.83 15.34
CA ALA A 244 -10.02 34.12 16.75
C ALA A 244 -11.51 34.12 17.12
N ASP A 245 -12.35 34.78 16.32
CA ASP A 245 -13.81 34.80 16.49
C ASP A 245 -14.43 33.39 16.39
N MET A 246 -13.97 32.56 15.45
CA MET A 246 -14.42 31.16 15.34
C MET A 246 -14.08 30.34 16.58
N LYS A 247 -12.89 30.53 17.15
CA LYS A 247 -12.44 29.82 18.36
C LYS A 247 -13.20 30.27 19.60
N GLU A 248 -13.35 31.58 19.80
CA GLU A 248 -14.05 32.16 20.94
C GLU A 248 -15.51 31.68 21.02
N ARG A 249 -16.19 31.62 19.88
CA ARG A 249 -17.59 31.17 19.78
C ARG A 249 -17.74 29.66 19.51
N ASN A 250 -16.62 28.93 19.38
CA ASN A 250 -16.56 27.50 19.05
C ASN A 250 -17.43 27.11 17.83
N VAL A 251 -17.37 27.92 16.77
CA VAL A 251 -18.15 27.72 15.55
C VAL A 251 -17.62 26.51 14.79
N LYS A 252 -18.52 25.62 14.39
CA LYS A 252 -18.23 24.36 13.70
C LYS A 252 -18.72 24.41 12.26
N ILE A 253 -17.82 24.04 11.35
CA ILE A 253 -18.09 24.06 9.90
C ILE A 253 -17.94 22.63 9.37
N ALA A 254 -18.93 22.17 8.60
CA ALA A 254 -18.90 20.85 7.97
C ALA A 254 -19.01 20.93 6.45
N PHE A 255 -17.97 20.47 5.75
CA PHE A 255 -17.96 20.29 4.29
C PHE A 255 -18.39 18.88 3.92
N PHE A 256 -19.18 18.75 2.86
CA PHE A 256 -19.59 17.47 2.28
C PHE A 256 -19.26 17.42 0.80
N SER A 257 -18.48 16.42 0.36
CA SER A 257 -18.13 16.19 -1.05
C SER A 257 -18.25 14.70 -1.42
N SER A 258 -18.03 14.33 -2.68
CA SER A 258 -18.23 12.95 -3.17
C SER A 258 -17.07 11.99 -2.89
N THR A 259 -15.83 12.47 -2.93
CA THR A 259 -14.61 11.64 -2.85
C THR A 259 -13.54 12.29 -1.96
N PRO A 260 -12.79 11.50 -1.16
CA PRO A 260 -11.68 11.99 -0.33
C PRO A 260 -10.35 12.14 -1.10
N GLN A 261 -10.27 11.66 -2.34
CA GLN A 261 -9.06 11.70 -3.17
C GLN A 261 -9.40 11.81 -4.65
N GLY A 262 -8.56 12.55 -5.38
CA GLY A 262 -8.74 12.81 -6.80
C GLY A 262 -9.64 14.02 -7.08
N GLY A 263 -9.36 14.71 -8.19
CA GLY A 263 -10.05 15.94 -8.57
C GLY A 263 -9.60 17.18 -7.79
N GLY A 264 -9.95 18.37 -8.31
CA GLY A 264 -9.54 19.65 -7.72
C GLY A 264 -10.15 19.92 -6.33
N VAL A 265 -11.38 19.44 -6.08
CA VAL A 265 -12.07 19.67 -4.79
C VAL A 265 -11.36 18.96 -3.64
N ALA A 266 -10.97 17.69 -3.82
CA ALA A 266 -10.28 16.95 -2.77
C ALA A 266 -8.94 17.61 -2.39
N LEU A 267 -8.16 18.05 -3.38
CA LEU A 267 -6.89 18.76 -3.16
C LEU A 267 -7.10 20.03 -2.32
N MET A 268 -8.08 20.86 -2.70
CA MET A 268 -8.45 22.05 -1.93
C MET A 268 -8.86 21.74 -0.49
N ARG A 269 -9.62 20.65 -0.27
CA ARG A 269 -10.14 20.30 1.05
C ARG A 269 -9.06 19.73 1.97
N HIS A 270 -8.09 18.98 1.45
CA HIS A 270 -6.91 18.56 2.20
C HIS A 270 -6.16 19.77 2.75
N ALA A 271 -5.80 20.73 1.89
CA ALA A 271 -5.11 21.94 2.30
C ALA A 271 -5.92 22.81 3.28
N LEU A 272 -7.22 23.00 3.01
CA LEU A 272 -8.10 23.80 3.88
C LEU A 272 -8.20 23.21 5.30
N VAL A 273 -8.39 21.90 5.42
CA VAL A 273 -8.52 21.23 6.72
C VAL A 273 -7.19 21.20 7.46
N ARG A 274 -6.07 21.00 6.75
CA ARG A 274 -4.71 21.12 7.32
C ARG A 274 -4.49 22.50 7.93
N PHE A 275 -4.77 23.56 7.17
CA PHE A 275 -4.58 24.92 7.66
C PHE A 275 -5.56 25.26 8.80
N SER A 276 -6.80 24.79 8.74
CA SER A 276 -7.76 24.91 9.86
C SER A 276 -7.23 24.25 11.13
N HIS A 277 -6.59 23.09 11.02
CA HIS A 277 -5.99 22.41 12.17
C HIS A 277 -4.88 23.27 12.79
N ALA A 278 -3.99 23.83 11.96
CA ALA A 278 -2.94 24.74 12.42
C ALA A 278 -3.50 26.03 13.09
N LEU A 279 -4.62 26.57 12.59
CA LEU A 279 -5.30 27.74 13.18
C LEU A 279 -6.03 27.42 14.49
N GLY A 280 -6.32 26.14 14.76
CA GLY A 280 -7.15 25.67 15.86
C GLY A 280 -8.66 25.88 15.64
N THR A 281 -9.12 26.02 14.39
CA THR A 281 -10.54 26.18 14.04
C THR A 281 -11.22 24.84 13.79
N ASN A 282 -12.54 24.76 13.99
CA ASN A 282 -13.31 23.50 13.91
C ASN A 282 -13.96 23.29 12.54
N ILE A 283 -13.13 23.15 11.50
CA ILE A 283 -13.56 22.76 10.16
C ILE A 283 -13.38 21.25 9.99
N LYS A 284 -14.42 20.56 9.55
CA LYS A 284 -14.39 19.12 9.26
C LYS A 284 -14.94 18.84 7.87
N TRP A 285 -14.43 17.78 7.26
CA TRP A 285 -14.80 17.37 5.91
C TRP A 285 -15.28 15.91 5.92
N PHE A 286 -16.44 15.68 5.31
CA PHE A 286 -17.12 14.40 5.26
C PHE A 286 -17.36 13.96 3.81
N VAL A 287 -17.20 12.67 3.57
CA VAL A 287 -17.49 12.00 2.30
C VAL A 287 -18.44 10.83 2.51
N PRO A 288 -19.33 10.54 1.56
CA PRO A 288 -20.25 9.41 1.63
C PRO A 288 -19.51 8.08 1.46
N ARG A 289 -20.16 6.98 1.82
CA ARG A 289 -19.66 5.65 1.47
C ARG A 289 -19.67 5.47 -0.06
N PRO A 290 -18.57 5.02 -0.67
CA PRO A 290 -18.49 4.84 -2.12
C PRO A 290 -19.52 3.83 -2.63
N ARG A 291 -20.16 4.14 -3.76
CA ARG A 291 -21.08 3.26 -4.49
C ARG A 291 -20.82 3.40 -6.00
N PRO A 292 -20.03 2.49 -6.62
CA PRO A 292 -19.57 2.65 -8.01
C PRO A 292 -20.67 2.97 -9.05
N GLY A 293 -21.85 2.36 -8.93
CA GLY A 293 -22.97 2.64 -9.82
C GLY A 293 -23.49 4.09 -9.74
N VAL A 294 -23.38 4.73 -8.57
CA VAL A 294 -23.79 6.14 -8.39
C VAL A 294 -22.75 7.10 -8.96
N PHE A 295 -21.45 6.78 -8.88
CA PHE A 295 -20.41 7.65 -9.44
C PHE A 295 -20.52 7.81 -10.97
N ARG A 296 -20.93 6.75 -11.68
CA ARG A 296 -21.25 6.85 -13.12
C ARG A 296 -22.43 7.80 -13.36
N ILE A 297 -23.47 7.76 -12.53
CA ILE A 297 -24.63 8.66 -12.63
C ILE A 297 -24.18 10.11 -12.39
N THR A 298 -23.41 10.37 -11.34
CA THR A 298 -22.95 11.73 -11.03
C THR A 298 -22.01 12.30 -12.10
N LYS A 299 -21.12 11.48 -12.68
CA LYS A 299 -20.26 11.89 -13.80
C LYS A 299 -21.07 12.17 -15.07
N ASN A 300 -22.06 11.34 -15.39
CA ASN A 300 -22.96 11.61 -16.51
C ASN A 300 -23.70 12.94 -16.32
N ASN A 301 -24.18 13.22 -15.11
CA ASN A 301 -24.86 14.49 -14.80
C ASN A 301 -23.92 15.69 -14.88
N HIS A 302 -22.68 15.55 -14.39
CA HIS A 302 -21.63 16.54 -14.56
C HIS A 302 -21.40 16.86 -16.05
N ASN A 303 -21.28 15.82 -16.89
CA ASN A 303 -21.09 15.96 -18.33
C ASN A 303 -22.32 16.60 -19.02
N ILE A 304 -23.54 16.25 -18.59
CA ILE A 304 -24.77 16.89 -19.06
C ILE A 304 -24.73 18.38 -18.75
N LEU A 305 -24.53 18.78 -17.48
CA LEU A 305 -24.55 20.19 -17.05
C LEU A 305 -23.46 21.05 -17.72
N GLN A 306 -22.32 20.45 -18.08
CA GLN A 306 -21.24 21.10 -18.84
C GLN A 306 -21.48 21.11 -20.37
N GLY A 307 -22.51 20.42 -20.84
CA GLY A 307 -22.85 20.30 -22.27
C GLY A 307 -21.91 19.40 -23.07
N VAL A 308 -21.10 18.55 -22.41
CA VAL A 308 -20.15 17.61 -23.05
C VAL A 308 -20.74 16.20 -23.25
N ALA A 309 -21.94 15.95 -22.71
CA ALA A 309 -22.65 14.69 -22.88
C ALA A 309 -23.24 14.51 -24.29
N ALA A 310 -23.51 13.26 -24.67
CA ALA A 310 -24.20 12.96 -25.92
C ALA A 310 -25.63 13.55 -25.92
N PRO A 311 -26.17 14.01 -27.07
CA PRO A 311 -27.46 14.70 -27.13
C PRO A 311 -28.67 13.88 -26.68
N ASP A 312 -28.56 12.56 -26.64
CA ASP A 312 -29.58 11.58 -26.19
C ASP A 312 -29.42 11.18 -24.72
N GLN A 313 -28.28 11.49 -24.10
CA GLN A 313 -28.03 11.16 -22.70
C GLN A 313 -28.92 12.00 -21.77
N ARG A 314 -29.68 11.34 -20.89
CA ARG A 314 -30.64 11.98 -19.97
C ARG A 314 -30.56 11.42 -18.55
N LEU A 315 -30.98 12.22 -17.57
CA LEU A 315 -31.15 11.81 -16.18
C LEU A 315 -32.49 11.06 -15.99
N THR A 316 -32.45 9.73 -16.07
CA THR A 316 -33.63 8.88 -15.95
C THR A 316 -34.25 8.89 -14.54
N ASN A 317 -35.53 8.50 -14.42
CA ASN A 317 -36.19 8.35 -13.11
C ASN A 317 -35.53 7.29 -12.23
N GLN A 318 -34.94 6.25 -12.83
CA GLN A 318 -34.18 5.25 -12.08
C GLN A 318 -32.92 5.89 -11.47
N HIS A 319 -32.16 6.66 -12.26
CA HIS A 319 -30.99 7.38 -11.76
C HIS A 319 -31.34 8.36 -10.62
N LYS A 320 -32.45 9.09 -10.72
CA LYS A 320 -32.96 9.98 -9.66
C LYS A 320 -33.26 9.23 -8.36
N ARG A 321 -33.84 8.02 -8.45
CA ARG A 321 -34.09 7.15 -7.28
C ARG A 321 -32.79 6.65 -6.67
N ASP A 322 -31.88 6.14 -7.48
CA ASP A 322 -30.60 5.60 -7.01
C ASP A 322 -29.74 6.65 -6.29
N LEU A 323 -29.75 7.90 -6.78
CA LEU A 323 -29.06 9.01 -6.15
C LEU A 323 -29.70 9.40 -4.81
N THR A 324 -31.03 9.55 -4.80
CA THR A 324 -31.81 9.86 -3.59
C THR A 324 -31.60 8.80 -2.50
N ASP A 325 -31.69 7.52 -2.85
CA ASP A 325 -31.51 6.40 -1.91
C ASP A 325 -30.10 6.37 -1.33
N TRP A 326 -29.09 6.66 -2.14
CA TRP A 326 -27.71 6.73 -1.68
C TRP A 326 -27.49 7.90 -0.71
N ILE A 327 -28.04 9.08 -1.00
CA ILE A 327 -27.97 10.25 -0.11
C ILE A 327 -28.67 9.93 1.22
N LEU A 328 -29.91 9.42 1.18
CA LEU A 328 -30.68 9.09 2.38
C LEU A 328 -30.00 8.01 3.24
N ALA A 329 -29.44 6.98 2.61
CA ALA A 329 -28.74 5.92 3.31
C ALA A 329 -27.51 6.47 4.06
N ASN A 330 -26.73 7.37 3.45
CA ASN A 330 -25.59 7.99 4.10
C ASN A 330 -26.02 8.96 5.21
N ALA A 331 -26.98 9.84 4.91
CA ALA A 331 -27.47 10.84 5.84
C ALA A 331 -28.03 10.23 7.13
N ASN A 332 -28.95 9.26 7.01
CA ASN A 332 -29.60 8.63 8.16
C ASN A 332 -28.63 7.77 8.99
N ARG A 333 -27.70 7.08 8.32
CA ARG A 333 -26.80 6.14 9.00
C ARG A 333 -25.61 6.83 9.67
N TYR A 334 -25.06 7.87 9.06
CA TYR A 334 -23.78 8.44 9.46
C TYR A 334 -23.86 9.87 9.96
N TRP A 335 -24.75 10.70 9.41
CA TRP A 335 -24.67 12.15 9.61
C TRP A 335 -25.72 12.73 10.55
N PHE A 336 -26.95 12.21 10.54
CA PHE A 336 -28.04 12.60 11.46
C PHE A 336 -28.06 11.81 12.78
N GLY A 337 -27.24 10.78 12.93
CA GLY A 337 -27.16 10.00 14.18
C GLY A 337 -26.47 10.78 15.31
N LYS A 338 -26.64 10.32 16.56
CA LYS A 338 -26.11 10.97 17.77
C LYS A 338 -24.60 11.26 17.72
N GLY A 339 -24.19 12.51 17.94
CA GLY A 339 -22.85 13.09 17.75
C GLY A 339 -22.47 13.34 16.29
N GLY A 340 -23.42 13.31 15.35
CA GLY A 340 -23.19 13.42 13.92
C GLY A 340 -23.09 14.89 13.46
N PRO A 341 -22.43 15.17 12.32
CA PRO A 341 -22.25 16.54 11.85
C PRO A 341 -23.57 17.26 11.49
N LEU A 342 -24.62 16.52 11.13
CA LEU A 342 -25.91 17.09 10.74
C LEU A 342 -26.94 17.14 11.88
N GLU A 343 -26.60 16.70 13.10
CA GLU A 343 -27.44 16.97 14.27
C GLU A 343 -27.62 18.49 14.50
N PRO A 344 -28.65 18.89 15.26
CA PRO A 344 -28.79 20.28 15.67
C PRO A 344 -27.51 20.81 16.38
N PRO A 345 -27.09 22.06 16.13
CA PRO A 345 -25.89 22.64 16.75
C PRO A 345 -25.89 22.54 18.28
N GLU A 346 -27.05 22.67 18.92
CA GLU A 346 -27.22 22.58 20.37
C GLU A 346 -26.91 21.17 20.93
N LYS A 347 -26.96 20.15 20.06
CA LYS A 347 -26.59 18.76 20.38
C LYS A 347 -25.15 18.42 19.95
N GLY A 348 -24.41 19.39 19.45
CA GLY A 348 -23.01 19.25 19.09
C GLY A 348 -22.74 19.08 17.59
N GLY A 349 -23.76 19.14 16.73
CA GLY A 349 -23.61 19.18 15.28
C GLY A 349 -22.95 20.46 14.77
N ALA A 350 -22.76 20.56 13.45
CA ALA A 350 -22.12 21.74 12.85
C ALA A 350 -23.10 22.93 12.76
N ASP A 351 -22.58 24.12 13.00
CA ASP A 351 -23.29 25.39 12.92
C ASP A 351 -23.54 25.78 11.46
N ILE A 352 -22.60 25.45 10.57
CA ILE A 352 -22.66 25.80 9.14
C ILE A 352 -22.30 24.60 8.29
N ILE A 353 -23.13 24.34 7.29
CA ILE A 353 -22.98 23.21 6.36
C ILE A 353 -22.64 23.74 4.97
N ILE A 354 -21.62 23.15 4.34
CA ILE A 354 -21.27 23.39 2.94
C ILE A 354 -21.43 22.08 2.16
N ILE A 355 -22.19 22.12 1.08
CA ILE A 355 -22.34 21.01 0.14
C ILE A 355 -21.59 21.36 -1.15
N ASP A 356 -20.54 20.60 -1.46
CA ASP A 356 -19.76 20.73 -2.68
C ASP A 356 -20.42 19.93 -3.82
N ASP A 357 -20.55 20.58 -4.99
CA ASP A 357 -20.91 20.00 -6.29
C ASP A 357 -22.28 19.29 -6.37
N PRO A 358 -22.78 18.95 -7.58
CA PRO A 358 -24.14 18.42 -7.76
C PRO A 358 -24.35 16.96 -7.31
N GLN A 359 -23.38 16.30 -6.66
CA GLN A 359 -23.53 14.90 -6.27
C GLN A 359 -24.49 14.69 -5.09
N MET A 360 -24.54 15.63 -4.13
CA MET A 360 -25.34 15.48 -2.90
C MET A 360 -26.24 16.66 -2.50
N PRO A 361 -26.78 17.49 -3.41
CA PRO A 361 -27.67 18.59 -3.01
C PRO A 361 -28.96 18.11 -2.32
N GLY A 362 -29.36 16.84 -2.52
CA GLY A 362 -30.48 16.23 -1.81
C GLY A 362 -30.35 16.19 -0.27
N LEU A 363 -29.17 16.51 0.28
CA LEU A 363 -28.99 16.73 1.73
C LEU A 363 -29.64 18.03 2.22
N ILE A 364 -29.71 19.07 1.39
CA ILE A 364 -30.14 20.42 1.79
C ILE A 364 -31.58 20.40 2.35
N PRO A 365 -32.58 19.78 1.70
CA PRO A 365 -33.94 19.73 2.24
C PRO A 365 -34.03 18.93 3.55
N LEU A 366 -33.22 17.88 3.71
CA LEU A 366 -33.18 17.09 4.95
C LEU A 366 -32.64 17.92 6.10
N ILE A 367 -31.60 18.73 5.83
CA ILE A 367 -31.01 19.64 6.80
C ILE A 367 -32.00 20.73 7.19
N LYS A 368 -32.64 21.39 6.22
CA LYS A 368 -33.62 22.45 6.48
C LYS A 368 -34.86 21.92 7.21
N LYS A 369 -35.25 20.66 6.96
CA LYS A 369 -36.31 20.01 7.74
C LYS A 369 -35.92 19.78 9.20
N ALA A 370 -34.67 19.40 9.47
CA ALA A 370 -34.18 19.15 10.84
C ALA A 370 -33.88 20.45 11.60
N THR A 371 -33.32 21.44 10.92
CA THR A 371 -32.89 22.73 11.47
C THR A 371 -33.16 23.84 10.43
N PRO A 372 -34.36 24.43 10.41
CA PRO A 372 -34.78 25.37 9.37
C PRO A 372 -33.87 26.61 9.25
N ASN A 373 -33.42 27.12 10.40
CA ASN A 373 -32.61 28.35 10.47
C ASN A 373 -31.10 28.08 10.36
N ARG A 374 -30.66 26.82 10.19
CA ARG A 374 -29.23 26.53 10.07
C ARG A 374 -28.71 27.01 8.70
N PRO A 375 -27.61 27.77 8.65
CA PRO A 375 -26.96 28.14 7.39
C PRO A 375 -26.49 26.93 6.59
N VAL A 376 -26.87 26.88 5.32
CA VAL A 376 -26.45 25.89 4.32
C VAL A 376 -25.99 26.60 3.06
N ILE A 377 -24.75 26.34 2.67
CA ILE A 377 -24.12 26.88 1.47
C ILE A 377 -23.99 25.77 0.44
N TYR A 378 -24.45 26.01 -0.79
CA TYR A 378 -24.15 25.15 -1.93
C TYR A 378 -22.97 25.75 -2.70
N ARG A 379 -21.91 24.97 -2.91
CA ARG A 379 -20.71 25.39 -3.63
C ARG A 379 -20.58 24.58 -4.93
N SER A 380 -20.69 25.26 -6.07
CA SER A 380 -20.44 24.67 -7.38
C SER A 380 -19.00 24.93 -7.84
N HIS A 381 -18.31 23.88 -8.28
CA HIS A 381 -16.96 23.94 -8.87
C HIS A 381 -16.96 23.63 -10.39
N ILE A 382 -18.13 23.46 -10.99
CA ILE A 382 -18.26 23.06 -12.40
C ILE A 382 -18.76 24.20 -13.27
N GLN A 383 -18.41 24.17 -14.56
CA GLN A 383 -19.05 25.03 -15.56
C GLN A 383 -20.50 24.55 -15.78
N ILE A 384 -21.48 25.28 -15.25
CA ILE A 384 -22.88 25.02 -15.55
C ILE A 384 -23.27 25.85 -16.78
N ARG A 385 -23.74 25.21 -17.86
CA ARG A 385 -24.16 25.89 -19.09
C ARG A 385 -25.54 26.53 -18.94
N SER A 386 -25.59 27.75 -18.40
CA SER A 386 -26.84 28.51 -18.24
C SER A 386 -27.62 28.61 -19.56
N ASP A 387 -26.91 28.90 -20.65
CA ASP A 387 -27.49 29.04 -21.99
C ASP A 387 -28.19 27.77 -22.52
N LEU A 388 -27.76 26.59 -22.08
CA LEU A 388 -28.41 25.31 -22.41
C LEU A 388 -29.53 24.98 -21.41
N ILE A 389 -29.39 25.38 -20.16
CA ILE A 389 -30.44 25.22 -19.13
C ILE A 389 -31.65 26.10 -19.44
N ASP A 390 -31.43 27.29 -20.00
CA ASP A 390 -32.49 28.22 -20.39
C ASP A 390 -33.29 27.73 -21.63
N GLN A 391 -32.85 26.63 -22.28
CA GLN A 391 -33.57 26.01 -23.40
C GLN A 391 -34.53 24.92 -22.91
N PRO A 392 -35.86 25.11 -23.02
CA PRO A 392 -36.84 24.14 -22.55
C PRO A 392 -36.71 22.78 -23.26
N GLY A 393 -36.72 21.68 -22.50
CA GLY A 393 -36.62 20.33 -23.03
C GLY A 393 -35.20 19.89 -23.40
N SER A 394 -34.19 20.72 -23.10
CA SER A 394 -32.80 20.30 -23.21
C SER A 394 -32.46 19.28 -22.11
N PRO A 395 -31.48 18.37 -22.35
CA PRO A 395 -30.97 17.49 -21.30
C PRO A 395 -30.50 18.23 -20.05
N GLN A 396 -29.94 19.44 -20.25
CA GLN A 396 -29.39 20.30 -19.22
C GLN A 396 -30.49 20.88 -18.33
N GLU A 397 -31.57 21.37 -18.94
CA GLU A 397 -32.73 21.92 -18.23
C GLU A 397 -33.35 20.85 -17.32
N GLU A 398 -33.67 19.67 -17.86
CA GLU A 398 -34.25 18.56 -17.09
C GLU A 398 -33.37 18.10 -15.92
N CYS A 399 -32.05 18.04 -16.16
CA CYS A 399 -31.06 17.65 -15.16
C CYS A 399 -30.93 18.72 -14.07
N TRP A 400 -30.86 19.99 -14.47
CA TRP A 400 -30.76 21.13 -13.56
C TRP A 400 -31.99 21.27 -12.69
N GLN A 401 -33.21 21.17 -13.24
CA GLN A 401 -34.45 21.27 -12.48
C GLN A 401 -34.48 20.28 -11.30
N TYR A 402 -34.07 19.03 -11.54
CA TYR A 402 -34.02 18.02 -10.48
C TYR A 402 -33.10 18.43 -9.32
N PHE A 403 -31.93 19.00 -9.61
CA PHE A 403 -31.01 19.45 -8.56
C PHE A 403 -31.47 20.77 -7.93
N TRP A 404 -31.98 21.70 -8.73
CA TRP A 404 -32.45 23.01 -8.30
C TRP A 404 -33.56 22.93 -7.26
N GLU A 405 -34.45 21.93 -7.36
CA GLU A 405 -35.47 21.66 -6.34
C GLU A 405 -34.90 21.52 -4.92
N SER A 406 -33.68 20.98 -4.81
CA SER A 406 -32.95 20.89 -3.54
C SER A 406 -32.08 22.12 -3.28
N ILE A 407 -31.35 22.60 -4.29
CA ILE A 407 -30.38 23.71 -4.16
C ILE A 407 -31.06 25.03 -3.80
N ARG A 408 -32.27 25.30 -4.29
CA ARG A 408 -33.02 26.54 -4.00
C ARG A 408 -33.32 26.78 -2.53
N GLN A 409 -33.16 25.75 -1.69
CA GLN A 409 -33.33 25.84 -0.23
C GLN A 409 -32.02 26.19 0.50
N ALA A 410 -30.89 26.27 -0.19
CA ALA A 410 -29.65 26.79 0.38
C ALA A 410 -29.75 28.30 0.61
N ASP A 411 -29.07 28.81 1.63
CA ASP A 411 -29.05 30.24 1.94
C ASP A 411 -28.09 31.00 1.01
N LEU A 412 -27.11 30.29 0.44
CA LEU A 412 -26.10 30.85 -0.46
C LEU A 412 -25.70 29.85 -1.53
N PHE A 413 -25.63 30.32 -2.78
CA PHE A 413 -25.09 29.62 -3.93
C PHE A 413 -23.73 30.22 -4.29
N ILE A 414 -22.63 29.49 -4.10
CA ILE A 414 -21.30 29.98 -4.44
C ILE A 414 -20.83 29.32 -5.75
N SER A 415 -20.49 30.12 -6.75
CA SER A 415 -19.88 29.67 -8.02
C SER A 415 -18.43 30.15 -8.17
N HIS A 416 -17.70 29.59 -9.14
CA HIS A 416 -16.49 30.25 -9.63
C HIS A 416 -16.81 31.66 -10.13
N PRO A 417 -15.85 32.60 -10.14
CA PRO A 417 -16.05 34.01 -10.48
C PRO A 417 -16.37 34.28 -11.98
N VAL A 418 -17.28 33.49 -12.55
CA VAL A 418 -17.77 33.54 -13.92
C VAL A 418 -19.30 33.56 -13.88
N GLU A 419 -19.91 34.71 -14.15
CA GLU A 419 -21.37 34.90 -14.07
C GLU A 419 -22.13 33.94 -14.99
N ALA A 420 -21.56 33.60 -16.15
CA ALA A 420 -22.15 32.66 -17.11
C ALA A 420 -22.32 31.22 -16.56
N PHE A 421 -21.70 30.88 -15.42
CA PHE A 421 -21.87 29.58 -14.77
C PHE A 421 -23.06 29.55 -13.80
N VAL A 422 -23.77 30.66 -13.65
CA VAL A 422 -24.91 30.76 -12.74
C VAL A 422 -26.18 30.76 -13.58
N PRO A 423 -27.02 29.71 -13.48
CA PRO A 423 -28.28 29.65 -14.22
C PRO A 423 -29.21 30.81 -13.88
N SER A 424 -29.99 31.28 -14.86
CA SER A 424 -30.94 32.39 -14.70
C SER A 424 -32.00 32.15 -13.60
N THR A 425 -32.28 30.88 -13.29
CA THR A 425 -33.19 30.46 -12.22
C THR A 425 -32.67 30.76 -10.81
N VAL A 426 -31.35 30.98 -10.64
CA VAL A 426 -30.73 31.27 -9.34
C VAL A 426 -30.89 32.77 -9.03
N PRO A 427 -31.52 33.15 -7.91
CA PRO A 427 -31.68 34.56 -7.54
C PRO A 427 -30.33 35.25 -7.37
N LYS A 428 -30.15 36.43 -7.99
CA LYS A 428 -28.85 37.13 -7.97
C LYS A 428 -28.41 37.53 -6.56
N GLU A 429 -29.37 37.71 -5.64
CA GLU A 429 -29.12 38.13 -4.27
C GLU A 429 -28.56 37.00 -3.40
N SER A 430 -28.66 35.74 -3.86
CA SER A 430 -28.15 34.55 -3.17
C SER A 430 -26.87 33.99 -3.81
N VAL A 431 -26.25 34.71 -4.75
CA VAL A 431 -25.06 34.26 -5.49
C VAL A 431 -23.76 34.88 -4.96
N GLY A 432 -22.87 34.04 -4.45
CA GLY A 432 -21.48 34.38 -4.12
C GLY A 432 -20.49 33.90 -5.18
N TYR A 433 -19.34 34.57 -5.27
CA TYR A 433 -18.26 34.19 -6.20
C TYR A 433 -16.96 33.92 -5.44
N LEU A 434 -16.39 32.74 -5.63
CA LEU A 434 -15.14 32.33 -5.00
C LEU A 434 -14.29 31.54 -6.00
N PRO A 435 -12.99 31.87 -6.20
CA PRO A 435 -12.12 31.08 -7.07
C PRO A 435 -11.84 29.69 -6.48
N ALA A 436 -11.27 28.80 -7.29
CA ALA A 436 -10.59 27.62 -6.75
C ALA A 436 -9.24 28.03 -6.14
N ALA A 437 -8.66 27.15 -5.32
CA ALA A 437 -7.41 27.46 -4.62
C ALA A 437 -6.42 26.28 -4.67
N THR A 438 -5.16 26.57 -4.38
CA THR A 438 -4.09 25.60 -4.18
C THR A 438 -3.23 26.01 -2.99
N ASP A 439 -2.47 25.07 -2.46
CA ASP A 439 -1.59 25.30 -1.32
C ASP A 439 -0.16 25.54 -1.81
N TRP A 440 0.44 26.65 -1.41
CA TRP A 440 1.84 26.96 -1.77
C TRP A 440 2.85 26.10 -1.00
N LEU A 441 2.42 25.43 0.07
CA LEU A 441 3.29 24.66 0.97
C LEU A 441 3.14 23.14 0.84
N ASP A 442 2.23 22.65 0.00
CA ASP A 442 2.05 21.22 -0.21
C ASP A 442 3.06 20.62 -1.20
N GLY A 443 2.97 19.31 -1.45
CA GLY A 443 3.90 18.60 -2.32
C GLY A 443 3.81 19.07 -3.78
N LEU A 444 2.70 19.72 -4.15
CA LEU A 444 2.39 20.16 -5.50
C LEU A 444 3.05 21.49 -5.85
N ASN A 445 3.25 22.36 -4.85
CA ASN A 445 3.75 23.71 -5.11
C ASN A 445 4.95 24.18 -4.30
N LYS A 446 5.30 23.51 -3.20
CA LYS A 446 6.46 23.93 -2.41
C LYS A 446 7.73 23.97 -3.27
N SER A 447 8.65 24.86 -2.90
CA SER A 447 9.99 24.85 -3.50
C SER A 447 10.72 23.54 -3.16
N MET A 448 11.51 23.03 -4.10
CA MET A 448 12.27 21.80 -3.94
C MET A 448 13.76 22.03 -4.24
N ASP A 449 14.61 21.38 -3.44
CA ASP A 449 16.05 21.27 -3.73
C ASP A 449 16.26 20.55 -5.07
N ASP A 450 17.35 20.86 -5.75
CA ASP A 450 17.79 20.16 -6.94
C ASP A 450 18.04 18.66 -6.71
N TRP A 451 18.38 18.26 -5.47
CA TRP A 451 18.41 16.86 -5.06
C TRP A 451 17.06 16.17 -5.29
N ASP A 452 15.98 16.74 -4.74
CA ASP A 452 14.62 16.19 -4.82
C ASP A 452 14.07 16.28 -6.25
N VAL A 453 14.32 17.40 -6.93
CA VAL A 453 14.00 17.57 -8.35
C VAL A 453 14.64 16.46 -9.18
N GLY A 454 15.92 16.18 -8.96
CA GLY A 454 16.63 15.12 -9.65
C GLY A 454 16.04 13.74 -9.33
N TYR A 455 15.71 13.48 -8.06
CA TYR A 455 15.08 12.24 -7.63
C TYR A 455 13.74 12.00 -8.35
N TYR A 456 12.79 12.92 -8.25
CA TYR A 456 11.47 12.78 -8.88
C TYR A 456 11.53 12.83 -10.40
N GLY A 457 12.48 13.57 -10.98
CA GLY A 457 12.78 13.53 -12.41
C GLY A 457 13.24 12.15 -12.89
N ARG A 458 14.11 11.47 -12.12
CA ARG A 458 14.51 10.07 -12.40
C ARG A 458 13.35 9.08 -12.21
N VAL A 459 12.49 9.29 -11.20
CA VAL A 459 11.26 8.50 -11.02
C VAL A 459 10.34 8.67 -12.24
N PHE A 460 10.11 9.91 -12.68
CA PHE A 460 9.31 10.24 -13.86
C PHE A 460 9.86 9.57 -15.13
N ASN A 461 11.17 9.69 -15.38
CA ASN A 461 11.80 9.03 -16.53
C ASN A 461 11.78 7.50 -16.41
N GLY A 462 11.86 6.95 -15.19
CA GLY A 462 11.64 5.53 -14.92
C GLY A 462 10.27 5.09 -15.42
N LYS A 463 9.22 5.85 -15.10
CA LYS A 463 7.84 5.59 -15.58
C LYS A 463 7.70 5.71 -17.09
N CYS A 464 8.36 6.70 -17.71
CA CYS A 464 8.39 6.78 -19.16
C CYS A 464 9.01 5.52 -19.80
N ARG A 465 10.14 5.04 -19.26
CA ARG A 465 10.82 3.83 -19.75
C ARG A 465 9.98 2.56 -19.56
N GLU A 466 9.26 2.43 -18.44
CA GLU A 466 8.36 1.28 -18.17
C GLU A 466 7.31 1.08 -19.27
N ILE A 467 6.82 2.18 -19.87
CA ILE A 467 5.78 2.14 -20.91
C ILE A 467 6.33 2.39 -22.33
N GLY A 468 7.65 2.50 -22.50
CA GLY A 468 8.29 2.80 -23.78
C GLY A 468 8.00 4.20 -24.33
N MET A 469 7.74 5.18 -23.46
CA MET A 469 7.48 6.58 -23.81
C MET A 469 8.77 7.40 -23.86
N THR A 470 8.79 8.44 -24.70
CA THR A 470 9.87 9.44 -24.77
C THR A 470 10.14 10.05 -23.39
N THR A 471 11.41 10.07 -22.96
CA THR A 471 11.84 10.67 -21.68
C THR A 471 12.08 12.17 -21.79
N ILE A 472 12.14 12.87 -20.65
CA ILE A 472 12.59 14.26 -20.54
C ILE A 472 13.92 14.27 -19.78
N ASP A 473 15.03 14.51 -20.46
CA ASP A 473 16.37 14.43 -19.89
C ASP A 473 16.83 15.84 -19.42
N TYR A 474 16.10 16.41 -18.46
CA TYR A 474 16.46 17.69 -17.84
C TYR A 474 17.83 17.61 -17.15
N PRO A 475 18.67 18.67 -17.17
CA PRO A 475 18.44 20.00 -17.77
C PRO A 475 18.80 20.11 -19.26
N LYS A 476 19.22 19.01 -19.91
CA LYS A 476 19.61 19.04 -21.32
C LYS A 476 18.41 19.26 -22.23
N ASP A 477 17.29 18.62 -21.92
CA ASP A 477 16.02 18.86 -22.60
C ASP A 477 15.26 19.99 -21.91
N GLU A 478 15.06 21.08 -22.64
CA GLU A 478 14.02 22.04 -22.32
C GLU A 478 12.70 21.61 -22.95
N TYR A 479 11.58 21.96 -22.30
CA TYR A 479 10.27 21.48 -22.73
C TYR A 479 9.12 22.43 -22.43
N ILE A 480 8.08 22.28 -23.26
CA ILE A 480 6.76 22.87 -23.10
C ILE A 480 5.87 21.84 -22.39
N VAL A 481 5.01 22.26 -21.47
CA VAL A 481 4.18 21.34 -20.69
C VAL A 481 2.70 21.69 -20.74
N GLN A 482 1.83 20.70 -20.84
CA GLN A 482 0.43 20.79 -20.41
C GLN A 482 0.17 19.75 -19.31
N VAL A 483 -0.17 20.23 -18.10
CA VAL A 483 -0.57 19.36 -16.99
C VAL A 483 -2.10 19.31 -16.93
N ALA A 484 -2.69 18.24 -17.44
CA ALA A 484 -4.14 18.09 -17.48
C ALA A 484 -4.57 16.64 -17.40
N ARG A 485 -5.82 16.41 -16.97
CA ARG A 485 -6.47 15.10 -17.09
C ARG A 485 -6.64 14.76 -18.57
N PHE A 486 -6.62 13.48 -18.91
CA PHE A 486 -6.92 12.99 -20.26
C PHE A 486 -8.43 13.01 -20.49
N ASP A 487 -8.98 14.20 -20.63
CA ASP A 487 -10.41 14.46 -20.81
C ASP A 487 -10.62 15.25 -22.12
N PRO A 488 -11.70 15.01 -22.87
CA PRO A 488 -11.96 15.70 -24.14
C PRO A 488 -11.96 17.22 -24.03
N SER A 489 -12.34 17.77 -22.87
CA SER A 489 -12.41 19.21 -22.62
C SER A 489 -11.04 19.89 -22.48
N LYS A 490 -9.95 19.12 -22.31
CA LYS A 490 -8.62 19.66 -22.01
C LYS A 490 -7.79 20.05 -23.24
N GLY A 491 -8.37 19.97 -24.45
CA GLY A 491 -7.74 20.46 -25.67
C GLY A 491 -6.41 19.78 -26.04
N ILE A 492 -6.24 18.50 -25.68
CA ILE A 492 -4.98 17.78 -25.89
C ILE A 492 -4.61 17.71 -27.38
N PHE A 493 -5.59 17.53 -28.27
CA PHE A 493 -5.35 17.55 -29.71
C PHE A 493 -4.95 18.94 -30.22
N ASP A 494 -5.52 20.01 -29.66
CA ASP A 494 -5.13 21.38 -30.00
C ASP A 494 -3.67 21.65 -29.57
N VAL A 495 -3.22 21.10 -28.45
CA VAL A 495 -1.80 21.15 -28.03
C VAL A 495 -0.90 20.48 -29.07
N LEU A 496 -1.25 19.25 -29.48
CA LEU A 496 -0.46 18.49 -30.45
C LEU A 496 -0.37 19.20 -31.81
N ASN A 497 -1.50 19.74 -32.28
CA ASN A 497 -1.57 20.48 -33.53
C ASN A 497 -0.79 21.80 -33.47
N SER A 498 -0.91 22.52 -32.36
CA SER A 498 -0.15 23.78 -32.14
C SER A 498 1.35 23.51 -32.07
N TYR A 499 1.77 22.42 -31.42
CA TYR A 499 3.17 22.04 -31.35
C TYR A 499 3.74 21.61 -32.71
N ALA A 500 2.97 20.90 -33.53
CA ALA A 500 3.38 20.56 -34.90
C ALA A 500 3.60 21.82 -35.76
N LYS A 501 2.67 22.78 -35.69
CA LYS A 501 2.80 24.08 -36.37
C LYS A 501 3.99 24.90 -35.84
N PHE A 502 4.19 24.93 -34.52
CA PHE A 502 5.35 25.57 -33.91
C PHE A 502 6.67 24.93 -34.36
N HIS A 503 6.73 23.60 -34.42
CA HIS A 503 7.89 22.88 -34.93
C HIS A 503 8.21 23.30 -36.38
N ASP A 504 7.19 23.47 -37.22
CA ASP A 504 7.36 23.95 -38.60
C ASP A 504 7.88 25.40 -38.68
N LEU A 505 7.55 26.27 -37.71
CA LEU A 505 8.10 27.62 -37.63
C LEU A 505 9.57 27.64 -37.17
N VAL A 506 9.97 26.69 -36.31
CA VAL A 506 11.31 26.66 -35.71
C VAL A 506 12.31 25.85 -36.53
N LYS A 507 11.88 24.82 -37.28
CA LYS A 507 12.79 23.92 -38.01
C LYS A 507 13.71 24.64 -39.01
N ASP A 508 13.26 25.77 -39.56
CA ASP A 508 13.98 26.57 -40.55
C ASP A 508 14.80 27.70 -39.91
N ALA A 509 14.71 27.89 -38.58
CA ALA A 509 15.45 28.90 -37.84
C ALA A 509 16.85 28.38 -37.46
N PRO A 510 17.94 29.03 -37.93
CA PRO A 510 19.30 28.64 -37.54
C PRO A 510 19.52 28.86 -36.03
N ASP A 511 20.27 27.96 -35.40
CA ASP A 511 20.70 28.03 -33.99
C ASP A 511 19.59 27.96 -32.92
N VAL A 512 18.36 27.56 -33.28
CA VAL A 512 17.26 27.34 -32.31
C VAL A 512 17.06 25.85 -32.04
N SER A 513 17.27 25.42 -30.80
CA SER A 513 16.98 24.03 -30.39
C SER A 513 15.48 23.80 -30.27
N ILE A 514 14.97 22.73 -30.86
CA ILE A 514 13.56 22.34 -30.77
C ILE A 514 13.27 21.73 -29.37
N PRO A 515 12.39 22.34 -28.56
CA PRO A 515 12.03 21.82 -27.24
C PRO A 515 11.18 20.56 -27.34
N LYS A 516 11.19 19.73 -26.29
CA LYS A 516 10.23 18.63 -26.17
C LYS A 516 8.85 19.15 -25.75
N LEU A 517 7.81 18.37 -26.02
CA LEU A 517 6.46 18.59 -25.50
C LEU A 517 6.14 17.52 -24.47
N LEU A 518 5.67 17.92 -23.30
CA LEU A 518 5.18 17.04 -22.23
C LEU A 518 3.67 17.24 -22.01
N ILE A 519 2.91 16.16 -22.12
CA ILE A 519 1.49 16.12 -21.75
C ILE A 519 1.32 15.06 -20.67
N CYS A 520 0.91 15.50 -19.48
CA CYS A 520 0.78 14.58 -18.35
C CYS A 520 -0.34 14.97 -17.38
N GLY A 521 -0.82 13.99 -16.62
CA GLY A 521 -1.75 14.24 -15.53
C GLY A 521 -2.15 12.96 -14.78
N HIS A 522 -2.80 13.15 -13.64
CA HIS A 522 -3.35 12.05 -12.85
C HIS A 522 -4.70 11.57 -13.40
N GLY A 523 -4.95 10.26 -13.30
CA GLY A 523 -6.30 9.73 -13.38
C GLY A 523 -7.12 10.06 -12.12
N SER A 524 -8.44 10.02 -12.21
CA SER A 524 -9.33 10.13 -11.04
C SER A 524 -10.29 8.94 -11.00
N VAL A 525 -10.63 8.45 -9.81
CA VAL A 525 -11.59 7.36 -9.61
C VAL A 525 -12.98 7.74 -10.15
N ASP A 526 -13.31 9.02 -10.11
CA ASP A 526 -14.59 9.56 -10.60
C ASP A 526 -14.60 9.80 -12.13
N ASP A 527 -13.49 9.52 -12.84
CA ASP A 527 -13.36 9.76 -14.28
C ASP A 527 -12.94 8.50 -15.07
N PRO A 528 -13.92 7.66 -15.48
CA PRO A 528 -13.65 6.41 -16.19
C PRO A 528 -13.24 6.60 -17.65
N ASP A 529 -13.35 7.82 -18.21
CA ASP A 529 -13.16 8.07 -19.64
C ASP A 529 -11.68 8.37 -19.99
N GLY A 530 -10.82 8.53 -18.97
CA GLY A 530 -9.41 8.95 -19.13
C GLY A 530 -8.57 8.03 -20.01
N ALA A 531 -8.75 6.72 -19.89
CA ALA A 531 -7.99 5.74 -20.66
C ALA A 531 -8.30 5.80 -22.16
N LEU A 532 -9.57 6.06 -22.53
CA LEU A 532 -9.98 6.13 -23.94
C LEU A 532 -9.33 7.32 -24.66
N ILE A 533 -9.23 8.47 -23.97
CA ILE A 533 -8.60 9.67 -24.51
C ILE A 533 -7.10 9.48 -24.63
N TYR A 534 -6.47 8.84 -23.66
CA TYR A 534 -5.05 8.49 -23.74
C TYR A 534 -4.75 7.62 -24.97
N ASP A 535 -5.52 6.54 -25.18
CA ASP A 535 -5.35 5.67 -26.33
C ASP A 535 -5.53 6.43 -27.65
N SER A 536 -6.55 7.29 -27.72
CA SER A 536 -6.81 8.14 -28.90
C SER A 536 -5.65 9.11 -29.19
N VAL A 537 -5.00 9.65 -28.15
CA VAL A 537 -3.82 10.52 -28.27
C VAL A 537 -2.62 9.73 -28.79
N ILE A 538 -2.36 8.54 -28.28
CA ILE A 538 -1.26 7.69 -28.72
C ILE A 538 -1.44 7.22 -30.17
N GLU A 539 -2.68 6.90 -30.57
CA GLU A 539 -3.03 6.56 -31.95
C GLU A 539 -2.79 7.74 -32.88
N TYR A 540 -3.30 8.93 -32.54
CA TYR A 540 -3.09 10.17 -33.30
C TYR A 540 -1.59 10.49 -33.45
N LEU A 541 -0.81 10.38 -32.37
CA LEU A 541 0.63 10.57 -32.42
C LEU A 541 1.35 9.58 -33.34
N SER A 542 0.90 8.33 -33.38
CA SER A 542 1.54 7.28 -34.17
C SER A 542 1.14 7.33 -35.65
N ARG A 543 -0.06 7.84 -35.97
CA ARG A 543 -0.59 7.94 -37.33
C ARG A 543 -0.28 9.28 -37.98
N ASP A 544 -0.62 10.38 -37.31
CA ASP A 544 -0.65 11.72 -37.88
C ASP A 544 0.62 12.53 -37.56
N LEU A 545 1.28 12.27 -36.41
CA LEU A 545 2.47 12.99 -35.94
C LEU A 545 3.70 12.09 -35.73
N ALA A 546 3.84 11.00 -36.49
CA ALA A 546 4.89 9.99 -36.30
C ALA A 546 6.32 10.58 -36.33
N HIS A 547 6.55 11.59 -37.18
CA HIS A 547 7.85 12.27 -37.31
C HIS A 547 8.24 13.10 -36.08
N LEU A 548 7.26 13.50 -35.24
CA LEU A 548 7.48 14.26 -34.00
C LEU A 548 7.48 13.37 -32.75
N LYS A 549 7.20 12.07 -32.88
CA LYS A 549 7.03 11.16 -31.74
C LYS A 549 8.21 11.15 -30.76
N SER A 550 9.44 11.31 -31.26
CA SER A 550 10.66 11.37 -30.43
C SER A 550 10.82 12.67 -29.63
N LYS A 551 9.97 13.68 -29.90
CA LYS A 551 9.95 14.98 -29.22
C LYS A 551 8.76 15.15 -28.28
N ILE A 552 7.80 14.23 -28.32
CA ILE A 552 6.56 14.32 -27.55
C ILE A 552 6.54 13.21 -26.50
N CYS A 553 6.39 13.61 -25.23
CA CYS A 553 6.18 12.73 -24.08
C CYS A 553 4.72 12.85 -23.63
N VAL A 554 3.97 11.75 -23.68
CA VAL A 554 2.59 11.67 -23.18
C VAL A 554 2.50 10.59 -22.13
N ILE A 555 2.14 10.94 -20.90
CA ILE A 555 2.17 9.97 -19.80
C ILE A 555 1.10 10.20 -18.74
N HIS A 556 0.47 9.11 -18.32
CA HIS A 556 -0.29 9.07 -17.08
C HIS A 556 0.66 8.89 -15.89
N ILE A 557 0.73 9.91 -15.03
CA ILE A 557 1.58 9.88 -13.84
C ILE A 557 0.76 9.24 -12.70
N PRO A 558 1.37 8.38 -11.85
CA PRO A 558 0.72 7.92 -10.62
C PRO A 558 0.40 9.09 -9.68
N PRO A 559 -0.51 8.94 -8.70
CA PRO A 559 -0.89 10.00 -7.78
C PRO A 559 0.28 10.43 -6.88
N SER A 560 1.11 11.32 -7.40
CA SER A 560 2.27 11.96 -6.77
C SER A 560 2.27 13.44 -7.12
N ASP A 561 2.07 14.27 -6.11
CA ASP A 561 2.07 15.72 -6.23
C ASP A 561 3.49 16.24 -6.52
N GLN A 562 4.51 15.60 -5.95
CA GLN A 562 5.90 15.99 -6.14
C GLN A 562 6.38 15.83 -7.59
N ILE A 563 5.98 14.74 -8.26
CA ILE A 563 6.31 14.58 -9.69
C ILE A 563 5.67 15.71 -10.50
N LEU A 564 4.40 16.04 -10.24
CA LEU A 564 3.72 17.15 -10.93
C LEU A 564 4.39 18.50 -10.65
N ASN A 565 4.80 18.74 -9.40
CA ASN A 565 5.53 19.92 -9.03
C ASN A 565 6.82 20.04 -9.84
N VAL A 566 7.63 18.97 -9.87
CA VAL A 566 8.91 18.96 -10.59
C VAL A 566 8.73 19.19 -12.08
N VAL A 567 7.80 18.49 -12.74
CA VAL A 567 7.60 18.66 -14.18
C VAL A 567 7.04 20.03 -14.54
N LEU A 568 6.21 20.65 -13.71
CA LEU A 568 5.71 22.01 -13.95
C LEU A 568 6.79 23.07 -13.64
N SER A 569 7.49 22.92 -12.51
CA SER A 569 8.53 23.85 -12.05
C SER A 569 9.74 23.92 -12.98
N LYS A 570 10.06 22.82 -13.68
CA LYS A 570 11.20 22.76 -14.61
C LYS A 570 10.81 22.94 -16.07
N ALA A 571 9.52 23.10 -16.38
CA ALA A 571 9.08 23.48 -17.71
C ALA A 571 9.53 24.91 -18.05
N ARG A 572 9.68 25.21 -19.34
CA ARG A 572 9.95 26.57 -19.82
C ARG A 572 8.65 27.33 -20.05
N ILE A 573 7.72 26.76 -20.81
CA ILE A 573 6.41 27.35 -21.13
C ILE A 573 5.32 26.36 -20.73
N ALA A 574 4.24 26.85 -20.12
CA ALA A 574 3.07 26.05 -19.79
C ALA A 574 1.91 26.35 -20.77
N LEU A 575 1.14 25.32 -21.09
CA LEU A 575 -0.06 25.39 -21.91
C LEU A 575 -1.27 24.99 -21.08
N GLN A 576 -2.40 25.65 -21.34
CA GLN A 576 -3.71 25.23 -20.86
C GLN A 576 -4.76 25.52 -21.93
N LEU A 577 -4.86 24.63 -22.93
CA LEU A 577 -5.70 24.85 -24.11
C LEU A 577 -7.10 24.25 -23.96
N SER A 578 -7.66 24.28 -22.75
CA SER A 578 -8.98 23.70 -22.46
C SER A 578 -10.05 24.30 -23.39
N THR A 579 -10.91 23.47 -23.97
CA THR A 579 -12.08 23.94 -24.73
C THR A 579 -13.20 24.36 -23.79
N ARG A 580 -13.26 23.76 -22.60
CA ARG A 580 -14.23 24.04 -21.53
C ARG A 580 -13.56 23.89 -20.18
N GLU A 581 -13.86 24.78 -19.25
CA GLU A 581 -13.17 24.80 -17.96
C GLU A 581 -14.00 25.50 -16.87
N GLY A 582 -13.84 25.06 -15.63
CA GLY A 582 -14.33 25.78 -14.45
C GLY A 582 -13.44 26.99 -14.17
N PHE A 583 -12.48 26.83 -13.24
CA PHE A 583 -11.44 27.82 -12.97
C PHE A 583 -10.07 27.40 -13.52
N GLU A 584 -9.69 26.13 -13.32
CA GLU A 584 -8.37 25.53 -13.61
C GLU A 584 -7.21 26.20 -12.89
N VAL A 585 -6.85 25.59 -11.77
CA VAL A 585 -5.82 26.07 -10.85
C VAL A 585 -4.42 25.85 -11.40
N LYS A 586 -4.22 24.92 -12.35
CA LYS A 586 -2.91 24.68 -12.99
C LYS A 586 -2.33 25.93 -13.65
N VAL A 587 -3.18 26.85 -14.10
CA VAL A 587 -2.75 28.15 -14.62
C VAL A 587 -2.10 28.98 -13.50
N SER A 588 -2.77 29.15 -12.36
CA SER A 588 -2.20 29.83 -11.19
C SER A 588 -0.91 29.17 -10.68
N GLU A 589 -0.86 27.83 -10.65
CA GLU A 589 0.35 27.09 -10.22
C GLU A 589 1.55 27.32 -11.14
N ALA A 590 1.32 27.35 -12.45
CA ALA A 590 2.35 27.65 -13.44
C ALA A 590 2.86 29.10 -13.30
N LEU A 591 1.94 30.05 -13.18
CA LEU A 591 2.26 31.46 -12.98
C LEU A 591 3.05 31.68 -11.68
N HIS A 592 2.66 31.03 -10.58
CA HIS A 592 3.36 31.09 -9.29
C HIS A 592 4.78 30.52 -9.36
N LYS A 593 5.04 29.60 -10.30
CA LYS A 593 6.38 29.06 -10.61
C LYS A 593 7.14 29.90 -11.65
N GLY A 594 6.61 31.07 -12.02
CA GLY A 594 7.20 31.97 -13.00
C GLY A 594 7.13 31.48 -14.43
N LYS A 595 6.20 30.58 -14.75
CA LYS A 595 6.06 30.01 -16.09
C LYS A 595 5.04 30.82 -16.88
N PRO A 596 5.42 31.48 -17.98
CA PRO A 596 4.46 32.09 -18.89
C PRO A 596 3.49 31.02 -19.39
N VAL A 597 2.19 31.34 -19.37
CA VAL A 597 1.12 30.41 -19.77
C VAL A 597 0.50 30.87 -21.07
N ILE A 598 0.39 29.99 -22.06
CA ILE A 598 -0.51 30.20 -23.22
C ILE A 598 -1.78 29.39 -22.95
N ALA A 599 -2.91 30.08 -22.89
CA ALA A 599 -4.18 29.46 -22.56
C ALA A 599 -5.33 29.97 -23.43
N THR A 600 -6.38 29.16 -23.51
CA THR A 600 -7.61 29.50 -24.23
C THR A 600 -8.51 30.42 -23.41
N LYS A 601 -9.36 31.19 -24.09
CA LYS A 601 -10.44 31.98 -23.47
C LYS A 601 -11.63 31.12 -23.04
N ALA A 602 -11.37 30.05 -22.30
CA ALA A 602 -12.39 29.13 -21.78
C ALA A 602 -12.63 29.35 -20.28
N GLY A 603 -13.90 29.45 -19.89
CA GLY A 603 -14.31 29.47 -18.49
C GLY A 603 -13.64 30.56 -17.65
N GLY A 604 -13.09 30.17 -16.49
CA GLY A 604 -12.39 31.05 -15.55
C GLY A 604 -10.91 31.26 -15.83
N ILE A 605 -10.34 30.67 -16.89
CA ILE A 605 -8.93 30.85 -17.25
C ILE A 605 -8.56 32.33 -17.51
N PRO A 606 -9.38 33.14 -18.22
CA PRO A 606 -9.09 34.56 -18.47
C PRO A 606 -8.95 35.43 -17.22
N LEU A 607 -9.43 34.96 -16.06
CA LEU A 607 -9.30 35.68 -14.79
C LEU A 607 -7.90 35.57 -14.18
N GLN A 608 -7.12 34.58 -14.62
CA GLN A 608 -5.76 34.30 -14.12
C GLN A 608 -4.68 34.85 -15.06
N VAL A 609 -4.91 34.78 -16.38
CA VAL A 609 -3.94 35.22 -17.38
C VAL A 609 -4.19 36.68 -17.79
N GLN A 610 -3.20 37.52 -17.55
CA GLN A 610 -3.12 38.89 -18.01
C GLN A 610 -2.41 38.91 -19.37
N HIS A 611 -3.20 38.92 -20.45
CA HIS A 611 -2.71 38.84 -21.83
C HIS A 611 -1.55 39.82 -22.10
N GLY A 612 -0.43 39.30 -22.61
CA GLY A 612 0.77 40.06 -22.94
C GLY A 612 1.65 40.44 -21.75
N LYS A 613 1.30 40.02 -20.52
CA LYS A 613 2.08 40.30 -19.31
C LYS A 613 2.61 39.03 -18.63
N ASN A 614 1.73 38.17 -18.13
CA ASN A 614 2.14 36.89 -17.50
C ASN A 614 1.88 35.67 -18.42
N GLY A 615 1.35 35.91 -19.62
CA GLY A 615 0.98 34.87 -20.56
C GLY A 615 0.14 35.40 -21.72
N TYR A 616 -0.37 34.49 -22.54
CA TYR A 616 -1.22 34.80 -23.69
C TYR A 616 -2.58 34.10 -23.59
N LEU A 617 -3.61 34.83 -24.02
CA LEU A 617 -4.97 34.34 -24.17
C LEU A 617 -5.31 34.21 -25.65
N VAL A 618 -5.69 33.01 -26.09
CA VAL A 618 -6.06 32.68 -27.47
C VAL A 618 -7.51 32.19 -27.55
N GLU A 619 -8.12 32.25 -28.73
CA GLU A 619 -9.44 31.66 -28.93
C GLU A 619 -9.36 30.12 -28.89
N VAL A 620 -10.48 29.48 -28.51
CA VAL A 620 -10.55 28.01 -28.48
C VAL A 620 -10.31 27.46 -29.89
N SER A 621 -9.44 26.45 -29.99
CA SER A 621 -9.02 25.80 -31.24
C SER A 621 -8.23 26.69 -32.22
N ASP A 622 -7.82 27.90 -31.84
CA ASP A 622 -6.88 28.74 -32.61
C ASP A 622 -5.44 28.25 -32.42
N THR A 623 -5.13 27.13 -33.07
CA THR A 623 -3.81 26.47 -32.99
C THR A 623 -2.70 27.27 -33.69
N ASP A 624 -3.03 28.17 -34.61
CA ASP A 624 -2.07 29.05 -35.28
C ASP A 624 -1.56 30.15 -34.35
N ALA A 625 -2.47 30.78 -33.59
CA ALA A 625 -2.08 31.76 -32.57
C ALA A 625 -1.23 31.14 -31.46
N VAL A 626 -1.57 29.92 -31.02
CA VAL A 626 -0.76 29.19 -30.02
C VAL A 626 0.63 28.91 -30.56
N ALA A 627 0.75 28.41 -31.79
CA ALA A 627 2.04 28.12 -32.42
C ALA A 627 2.92 29.37 -32.54
N LYS A 628 2.32 30.51 -32.92
CA LYS A 628 3.00 31.80 -32.98
C LYS A 628 3.48 32.26 -31.60
N HIS A 629 2.65 32.21 -30.57
CA HIS A 629 3.06 32.62 -29.23
C HIS A 629 4.10 31.68 -28.60
N LEU A 630 4.05 30.39 -28.94
CA LEU A 630 5.13 29.46 -28.61
C LEU A 630 6.44 29.89 -29.29
N TYR A 631 6.39 30.25 -30.58
CA TYR A 631 7.55 30.76 -31.33
C TYR A 631 8.11 32.03 -30.69
N ASP A 632 7.25 33.01 -30.39
CA ASP A 632 7.63 34.28 -29.77
C ASP A 632 8.33 34.03 -28.42
N LEU A 633 7.71 33.26 -27.51
CA LEU A 633 8.27 32.96 -26.18
C LEU A 633 9.52 32.07 -26.23
N TRP A 634 9.68 31.28 -27.28
CA TRP A 634 10.83 30.39 -27.43
C TRP A 634 12.07 31.11 -27.98
N THR A 635 11.86 32.02 -28.92
CA THR A 635 12.93 32.71 -29.66
C THR A 635 13.29 34.08 -29.08
N ASP A 636 12.33 34.79 -28.45
CA ASP A 636 12.56 36.07 -27.78
C ASP A 636 12.80 35.86 -26.27
N HIS A 637 14.07 35.79 -25.88
CA HIS A 637 14.48 35.60 -24.49
C HIS A 637 14.13 36.80 -23.61
N GLU A 638 14.19 38.04 -24.11
CA GLU A 638 13.83 39.23 -23.32
C GLU A 638 12.33 39.27 -23.03
N LEU A 639 11.51 38.89 -24.02
CA LEU A 639 10.07 38.71 -23.84
C LEU A 639 9.79 37.64 -22.78
N TYR A 640 10.45 36.48 -22.89
CA TYR A 640 10.28 35.39 -21.93
C TYR A 640 10.63 35.82 -20.51
N ASP A 641 11.81 36.40 -20.29
CA ASP A 641 12.30 36.80 -18.97
C ASP A 641 11.39 37.85 -18.32
N ARG A 642 10.95 38.84 -19.11
CA ARG A 642 9.99 39.85 -18.65
C ARG A 642 8.66 39.23 -18.25
N MET A 643 8.11 38.31 -19.05
CA MET A 643 6.85 37.64 -18.73
C MET A 643 6.99 36.71 -17.52
N SER A 644 8.09 35.96 -17.44
CA SER A 644 8.40 35.04 -16.35
C SER A 644 8.52 35.78 -15.02
N ALA A 645 9.26 36.89 -14.99
CA ALA A 645 9.41 37.73 -13.81
C ALA A 645 8.07 38.33 -13.34
N TYR A 646 7.23 38.77 -14.28
CA TYR A 646 5.90 39.27 -13.95
C TYR A 646 4.96 38.16 -13.46
N ALA A 647 5.04 36.96 -14.05
CA ALA A 647 4.22 35.81 -13.66
C ALA A 647 4.38 35.47 -12.18
N LEU A 648 5.62 35.43 -11.67
CA LEU A 648 5.96 35.14 -10.26
C LEU A 648 5.21 36.02 -9.24
N GLN A 649 4.92 37.28 -9.60
CA GLN A 649 4.32 38.27 -8.71
C GLN A 649 2.85 38.54 -9.02
N SER A 650 2.29 37.91 -10.05
CA SER A 650 0.97 38.25 -10.59
C SER A 650 -0.20 37.46 -9.97
N VAL A 651 0.10 36.40 -9.21
CA VAL A 651 -0.90 35.50 -8.63
C VAL A 651 -1.50 36.12 -7.37
N SER A 652 -2.83 36.15 -7.30
CA SER A 652 -3.56 36.74 -6.16
C SER A 652 -3.55 35.83 -4.92
N ASP A 653 -3.56 36.42 -3.73
CA ASP A 653 -3.78 35.70 -2.46
C ASP A 653 -5.07 34.86 -2.48
N GLU A 654 -6.09 35.26 -3.24
CA GLU A 654 -7.41 34.58 -3.29
C GLU A 654 -7.35 33.14 -3.81
N VAL A 655 -6.35 32.83 -4.64
CA VAL A 655 -6.15 31.47 -5.17
C VAL A 655 -5.23 30.63 -4.27
N SER A 656 -4.77 31.17 -3.13
CA SER A 656 -4.06 30.43 -2.10
C SER A 656 -5.02 29.79 -1.08
N THR A 657 -4.59 28.73 -0.41
CA THR A 657 -5.31 28.16 0.74
C THR A 657 -5.62 29.19 1.82
N VAL A 658 -4.70 30.13 2.08
CA VAL A 658 -4.86 31.16 3.12
C VAL A 658 -5.92 32.20 2.72
N GLY A 659 -5.90 32.66 1.47
CA GLY A 659 -6.96 33.54 0.95
C GLY A 659 -8.31 32.83 0.87
N ASN A 660 -8.33 31.55 0.50
CA ASN A 660 -9.57 30.78 0.43
C ASN A 660 -10.23 30.58 1.80
N ILE A 661 -9.44 30.24 2.84
CA ILE A 661 -9.99 30.07 4.18
C ILE A 661 -10.52 31.37 4.76
N LEU A 662 -9.93 32.52 4.41
CA LEU A 662 -10.42 33.84 4.85
C LEU A 662 -11.89 34.02 4.49
N SER A 663 -12.26 33.70 3.24
CA SER A 663 -13.65 33.79 2.79
C SER A 663 -14.55 32.85 3.57
N TRP A 664 -14.13 31.60 3.83
CA TRP A 664 -14.91 30.65 4.63
C TRP A 664 -15.09 31.08 6.08
N LEU A 665 -14.04 31.57 6.73
CA LEU A 665 -14.10 32.07 8.11
C LEU A 665 -14.97 33.32 8.21
N TYR A 666 -14.89 34.22 7.24
CA TYR A 666 -15.77 35.39 7.17
C TYR A 666 -17.24 35.01 7.01
N LEU A 667 -17.54 34.13 6.05
CA LEU A 667 -18.91 33.65 5.81
C LEU A 667 -19.43 32.95 7.06
N ALA A 668 -18.60 32.11 7.66
CA ALA A 668 -18.98 31.41 8.87
C ALA A 668 -19.22 32.35 10.06
N SER A 669 -18.38 33.38 10.21
CA SER A 669 -18.53 34.42 11.23
C SER A 669 -19.86 35.14 11.11
N SER A 670 -20.15 35.64 9.91
CA SER A 670 -21.30 36.49 9.64
C SER A 670 -22.62 35.69 9.74
N MET A 671 -22.69 34.52 9.09
CA MET A 671 -23.90 33.70 9.07
C MET A 671 -24.23 33.10 10.44
N SER A 672 -23.22 32.74 11.24
CA SER A 672 -23.45 32.22 12.62
C SER A 672 -23.90 33.31 13.61
N LYS A 673 -23.68 34.59 13.30
CA LYS A 673 -24.19 35.74 14.11
C LYS A 673 -25.63 36.11 13.75
N GLY A 674 -26.16 35.60 12.64
CA GLY A 674 -27.48 35.98 12.13
C GLY A 674 -27.48 37.34 11.44
N ASP A 675 -26.32 37.85 11.03
CA ASP A 675 -26.23 39.11 10.27
C ASP A 675 -26.98 38.98 8.94
N LYS A 676 -27.71 40.04 8.54
CA LYS A 676 -28.32 40.11 7.20
C LYS A 676 -27.20 40.21 6.17
N PHE A 677 -26.91 39.08 5.54
CA PHE A 677 -25.84 38.95 4.57
C PHE A 677 -26.24 39.52 3.20
N SER A 678 -25.37 40.33 2.58
CA SER A 678 -25.48 40.71 1.17
C SER A 678 -24.40 39.97 0.38
N CYS A 679 -24.75 39.34 -0.74
CA CYS A 679 -23.77 38.66 -1.61
C CYS A 679 -22.68 39.59 -2.16
N ASN A 680 -22.91 40.91 -2.14
CA ASN A 680 -21.88 41.89 -2.46
C ASN A 680 -20.69 41.85 -1.47
N ASP A 681 -20.86 41.38 -0.24
CA ASP A 681 -19.80 41.37 0.77
C ASP A 681 -18.65 40.39 0.43
N ILE A 682 -18.94 39.27 -0.25
CA ILE A 682 -17.89 38.37 -0.80
C ILE A 682 -17.12 39.09 -1.91
N ARG A 683 -17.84 39.80 -2.80
CA ARG A 683 -17.22 40.66 -3.80
C ARG A 683 -16.42 41.80 -3.17
N THR A 684 -16.75 42.25 -1.97
CA THR A 684 -16.09 43.40 -1.29
C THR A 684 -14.87 42.99 -0.47
N ILE A 685 -14.82 41.73 0.01
CA ILE A 685 -13.60 41.10 0.53
C ILE A 685 -12.61 40.87 -0.62
N ASN A 686 -13.12 40.47 -1.78
CA ASN A 686 -12.34 40.26 -3.00
C ASN A 686 -12.12 41.58 -3.81
N MET A 687 -12.83 42.67 -3.46
CA MET A 687 -12.65 44.03 -3.97
C MET A 687 -12.86 45.07 -2.86
N ARG A 688 -11.77 45.39 -2.14
CA ARG A 688 -11.56 46.66 -1.41
C ARG A 688 -12.75 47.22 -0.58
N SER A 689 -13.05 46.65 0.60
CA SER A 689 -13.37 47.44 1.82
C SER A 689 -13.36 46.58 3.11
N ILE A 690 -13.05 47.16 4.29
CA ILE A 690 -12.84 46.46 5.57
C ILE A 690 -13.90 46.88 6.62
N PRO A 691 -14.57 45.95 7.34
CA PRO A 691 -15.53 46.28 8.39
C PRO A 691 -14.91 46.88 9.66
N GLY A 692 -15.47 47.99 10.15
CA GLY A 692 -15.02 48.76 11.33
C GLY A 692 -14.30 50.06 10.99
N PHE A 693 -14.03 50.27 9.70
CA PHE A 693 -13.51 51.50 9.14
C PHE A 693 -14.30 51.88 7.89
N TYR A 694 -14.59 53.16 7.67
CA TYR A 694 -15.11 53.62 6.37
C TYR A 694 -13.96 54.15 5.52
N TYR A 695 -13.94 53.81 4.23
CA TYR A 695 -12.97 54.31 3.24
C TYR A 695 -13.46 55.63 2.66
N ASP A 696 -12.67 56.69 2.83
CA ASP A 696 -12.93 57.97 2.18
C ASP A 696 -12.22 57.97 0.81
N ALA A 697 -13.01 57.96 -0.27
CA ALA A 697 -12.52 57.83 -1.65
C ALA A 697 -11.73 59.05 -2.13
N GLU A 698 -11.97 60.25 -1.58
CA GLU A 698 -11.23 61.46 -1.94
C GLU A 698 -9.87 61.50 -1.22
N LYS A 699 -9.82 61.04 0.03
CA LYS A 699 -8.61 61.12 0.87
C LYS A 699 -7.75 59.86 0.84
N LYS A 700 -8.24 58.78 0.22
CA LYS A 700 -7.58 57.47 0.09
C LYS A 700 -7.11 56.90 1.45
N LYS A 701 -7.87 57.11 2.53
CA LYS A 701 -7.56 56.65 3.90
C LYS A 701 -8.81 56.10 4.62
N TYR A 702 -8.59 55.32 5.67
CA TYR A 702 -9.62 54.64 6.47
C TYR A 702 -9.76 55.24 7.88
N PHE A 703 -11.00 55.33 8.43
CA PHE A 703 -11.29 55.89 9.77
C PHE A 703 -12.14 54.96 10.67
N LYS A 704 -11.81 54.83 11.97
CA LYS A 704 -12.34 53.83 12.94
C LYS A 704 -13.66 54.25 13.65
N ILE A 705 -14.56 53.30 13.93
CA ILE A 705 -15.83 53.50 14.69
C ILE A 705 -15.74 52.83 16.09
N GLN A 706 -16.23 53.44 17.19
CA GLN A 706 -16.12 52.95 18.59
C GLN A 706 -17.49 52.65 19.28
N PRO A 707 -17.62 51.60 20.14
CA PRO A 707 -18.87 51.27 20.87
C PRO A 707 -18.75 51.19 22.43
N GLY A 708 -19.88 51.31 23.14
CA GLY A 708 -19.99 51.04 24.59
C GLY A 708 -21.39 50.62 25.08
N HIS A 709 -21.42 49.88 26.22
CA HIS A 709 -22.50 49.43 27.13
C HIS A 709 -22.91 47.93 27.14
N THR A 710 -22.93 47.36 28.35
CA THR A 710 -23.34 45.99 28.75
C THR A 710 -24.29 46.08 29.97
N PRO A 711 -25.26 45.16 30.13
CA PRO A 711 -25.75 44.80 31.47
C PRO A 711 -25.89 43.30 31.76
N GLN A 712 -25.89 43.00 33.06
CA GLN A 712 -25.69 41.74 33.79
C GLN A 712 -26.92 40.82 33.88
N SER A 713 -26.71 39.52 34.20
CA SER A 713 -27.74 38.62 34.71
C SER A 713 -27.27 37.87 35.97
N GLN A 714 -28.06 37.97 37.05
CA GLN A 714 -27.98 37.18 38.29
C GLN A 714 -28.69 35.83 38.13
N CYS A 715 -28.19 34.78 38.81
CA CYS A 715 -28.95 33.89 39.71
C CYS A 715 -28.09 32.69 40.18
N GLU A 716 -28.08 32.45 41.50
CA GLU A 716 -27.32 31.39 42.19
C GLU A 716 -27.96 29.98 42.07
N PRO A 717 -27.16 28.89 42.03
CA PRO A 717 -27.67 27.53 42.09
C PRO A 717 -27.77 26.97 43.52
N LYS A 718 -28.93 26.39 43.81
CA LYS A 718 -29.17 25.44 44.91
C LYS A 718 -28.36 24.16 44.65
N TYR A 719 -27.77 23.60 45.71
CA TYR A 719 -26.94 22.37 45.83
C TYR A 719 -25.42 22.59 45.89
N THR A 720 -24.81 21.99 46.91
CA THR A 720 -23.38 22.10 47.23
C THR A 720 -22.51 21.24 46.30
N ASN A 721 -21.45 21.86 45.73
CA ASN A 721 -20.49 21.28 44.77
C ASN A 721 -19.85 19.93 45.18
N SER A 722 -19.85 19.62 46.47
CA SER A 722 -19.33 18.37 47.04
C SER A 722 -20.19 17.14 46.70
N GLU A 723 -21.52 17.29 46.66
CA GLU A 723 -22.44 16.18 46.42
C GLU A 723 -22.65 15.90 44.93
N ILE A 724 -22.61 16.96 44.10
CA ILE A 724 -22.67 16.87 42.64
C ILE A 724 -21.42 16.14 42.12
N ASN A 725 -20.22 16.50 42.59
CA ASN A 725 -18.98 15.84 42.17
C ASN A 725 -18.90 14.35 42.56
N LYS A 726 -19.49 13.94 43.70
CA LYS A 726 -19.54 12.54 44.12
C LYS A 726 -20.52 11.73 43.25
N ARG A 727 -21.70 12.30 42.94
CA ARG A 727 -22.69 11.67 42.04
C ARG A 727 -22.21 11.65 40.59
N GLU A 728 -21.52 12.69 40.13
CA GLU A 728 -20.91 12.73 38.81
C GLU A 728 -19.77 11.73 38.66
N LYS A 729 -18.87 11.58 39.65
CA LYS A 729 -17.81 10.54 39.60
C LYS A 729 -18.38 9.13 39.59
N GLN A 730 -19.45 8.85 40.34
CA GLN A 730 -20.11 7.53 40.30
C GLN A 730 -20.90 7.30 39.01
N SER A 731 -21.58 8.33 38.48
CA SER A 731 -22.27 8.30 37.19
C SER A 731 -21.30 8.14 36.02
N GLN A 732 -20.14 8.83 36.05
CA GLN A 732 -19.05 8.67 35.09
C GLN A 732 -18.45 7.27 35.16
N LYS A 733 -18.18 6.70 36.35
CA LYS A 733 -17.66 5.33 36.44
C LYS A 733 -18.65 4.29 35.91
N LYS A 734 -19.96 4.45 36.17
CA LYS A 734 -21.00 3.58 35.58
C LYS A 734 -21.13 3.80 34.07
N ARG A 735 -21.13 5.05 33.60
CA ARG A 735 -21.16 5.40 32.17
C ARG A 735 -19.91 4.94 31.44
N GLN A 736 -18.72 5.00 32.05
CA GLN A 736 -17.47 4.50 31.47
C GLN A 736 -17.45 2.97 31.42
N LYS A 737 -17.99 2.27 32.41
CA LYS A 737 -18.13 0.80 32.34
C LYS A 737 -19.14 0.37 31.27
N VAL A 738 -20.30 1.02 31.20
CA VAL A 738 -21.33 0.72 30.19
C VAL A 738 -20.85 1.15 28.80
N ALA A 739 -20.23 2.31 28.67
CA ALA A 739 -19.63 2.78 27.42
C ALA A 739 -18.46 1.91 27.01
N HIS A 740 -17.60 1.44 27.92
CA HIS A 740 -16.56 0.46 27.59
C HIS A 740 -17.17 -0.85 27.13
N HIS A 741 -18.22 -1.37 27.80
CA HIS A 741 -18.88 -2.61 27.39
C HIS A 741 -19.62 -2.49 26.05
N GLU A 742 -20.29 -1.37 25.79
CA GLU A 742 -20.90 -1.02 24.51
C GLU A 742 -19.84 -0.78 23.43
N ARG A 743 -18.73 -0.12 23.77
CA ARG A 743 -17.57 0.12 22.91
C ARG A 743 -16.90 -1.21 22.55
N THR A 744 -16.63 -2.13 23.47
CA THR A 744 -16.15 -3.49 23.16
C THR A 744 -17.15 -4.31 22.33
N ARG A 745 -18.47 -4.06 22.49
CA ARG A 745 -19.54 -4.70 21.70
C ARG A 745 -19.65 -4.13 20.28
N LEU A 746 -19.37 -2.84 20.09
CA LEU A 746 -19.49 -2.08 18.84
C LEU A 746 -18.17 -2.00 18.03
N GLU A 747 -17.02 -1.97 18.71
CA GLU A 747 -15.65 -2.02 18.15
C GLU A 747 -15.22 -3.43 17.75
N ARG A 748 -15.94 -4.45 18.22
CA ARG A 748 -15.92 -5.73 17.52
C ARG A 748 -16.60 -5.52 16.17
N VAL A 749 -15.79 -5.37 15.12
CA VAL A 749 -16.23 -5.53 13.74
C VAL A 749 -16.97 -6.87 13.65
N LYS A 750 -18.31 -6.83 13.67
CA LYS A 750 -19.11 -7.94 13.18
C LYS A 750 -18.89 -7.92 11.68
N ARG A 751 -17.87 -8.66 11.24
CA ARG A 751 -17.68 -9.01 9.84
C ARG A 751 -19.04 -9.47 9.29
N THR A 752 -19.39 -9.06 8.08
CA THR A 752 -20.61 -9.50 7.41
C THR A 752 -20.69 -11.03 7.50
N LYS A 753 -21.88 -11.64 7.69
CA LYS A 753 -21.98 -13.12 7.68
C LYS A 753 -21.34 -13.75 6.42
N MET A 754 -21.26 -12.98 5.32
CA MET A 754 -20.51 -13.35 4.11
C MET A 754 -18.98 -13.36 4.27
N LEU A 755 -18.37 -12.49 5.08
CA LEU A 755 -16.93 -12.52 5.41
C LEU A 755 -16.57 -13.55 6.49
N TYR A 756 -17.59 -14.09 7.17
CA TYR A 756 -17.47 -15.32 7.95
C TYR A 756 -17.59 -16.57 7.06
N ASN A 757 -18.01 -16.41 5.80
CA ASN A 757 -18.09 -17.49 4.84
C ASN A 757 -16.81 -17.47 3.97
N PRO A 758 -15.87 -18.37 4.22
CA PRO A 758 -14.55 -18.36 3.58
C PRO A 758 -14.60 -18.56 2.06
N MET A 759 -15.70 -19.14 1.57
CA MET A 759 -15.96 -19.32 0.14
C MET A 759 -16.31 -18.01 -0.59
N LEU A 760 -16.81 -17.00 0.12
CA LEU A 760 -17.17 -15.69 -0.44
C LEU A 760 -16.05 -14.65 -0.25
N GLY A 761 -15.13 -14.87 0.69
CA GLY A 761 -13.93 -14.06 0.87
C GLY A 761 -12.90 -14.23 -0.26
N ILE A 762 -12.87 -15.38 -0.92
CA ILE A 762 -11.99 -15.66 -2.08
C ILE A 762 -12.30 -14.71 -3.25
N LEU A 763 -13.58 -14.40 -3.49
CA LEU A 763 -14.03 -13.46 -4.52
C LEU A 763 -13.52 -12.03 -4.30
N GLY A 764 -13.34 -11.61 -3.04
CA GLY A 764 -12.87 -10.27 -2.69
C GLY A 764 -11.35 -10.13 -2.66
N VAL A 765 -10.62 -11.16 -2.22
CA VAL A 765 -9.17 -11.08 -2.03
C VAL A 765 -8.39 -11.32 -3.33
N GLU A 766 -8.88 -12.17 -4.24
CA GLU A 766 -8.22 -12.34 -5.55
C GLU A 766 -8.42 -11.12 -6.46
N GLN A 767 -9.48 -10.33 -6.22
CA GLN A 767 -9.69 -9.01 -6.83
C GLN A 767 -8.66 -7.98 -6.34
N GLU A 768 -8.29 -7.99 -5.07
CA GLU A 768 -7.30 -7.07 -4.50
C GLU A 768 -5.85 -7.42 -4.90
N ALA A 769 -5.59 -8.66 -5.34
CA ALA A 769 -4.26 -9.12 -5.78
C ALA A 769 -4.02 -9.04 -7.31
N GLY A 770 -4.96 -8.48 -8.08
CA GLY A 770 -4.76 -8.22 -9.52
C GLY A 770 -4.71 -9.45 -10.44
N ARG A 771 -5.14 -10.64 -10.00
CA ARG A 771 -5.20 -11.85 -10.86
C ARG A 771 -6.56 -11.93 -11.58
N CYS A 772 -6.51 -12.12 -12.90
CA CYS A 772 -7.67 -12.04 -13.80
C CYS A 772 -8.62 -13.26 -13.70
N ARG A 773 -9.94 -12.98 -13.81
CA ARG A 773 -11.13 -13.89 -13.89
C ARG A 773 -11.28 -14.95 -12.78
N VAL A 774 -12.18 -14.66 -11.82
CA VAL A 774 -12.67 -15.66 -10.85
C VAL A 774 -13.52 -16.70 -11.56
N LEU A 775 -12.99 -17.92 -11.68
CA LEU A 775 -13.72 -19.08 -12.17
C LEU A 775 -14.73 -19.53 -11.10
N SER A 776 -15.92 -19.99 -11.52
CA SER A 776 -16.93 -20.47 -10.56
C SER A 776 -16.43 -21.71 -9.82
N LYS A 777 -16.99 -21.98 -8.63
CA LYS A 777 -16.68 -23.19 -7.85
C LYS A 777 -16.87 -24.46 -8.68
N ASP A 778 -17.87 -24.47 -9.57
CA ASP A 778 -18.15 -25.58 -10.47
C ASP A 778 -17.07 -25.70 -11.55
N THR A 779 -16.60 -24.59 -12.12
CA THR A 779 -15.50 -24.60 -13.09
C THR A 779 -14.18 -25.04 -12.46
N LEU A 780 -13.87 -24.62 -11.22
CA LEU A 780 -12.68 -25.07 -10.50
C LEU A 780 -12.77 -26.55 -10.12
N SER A 781 -13.95 -27.03 -9.74
CA SER A 781 -14.19 -28.45 -9.49
C SER A 781 -14.05 -29.28 -10.77
N GLN A 782 -14.57 -28.78 -11.89
CA GLN A 782 -14.42 -29.41 -13.21
C GLN A 782 -12.95 -29.45 -13.62
N ARG A 783 -12.19 -28.38 -13.42
CA ARG A 783 -10.74 -28.37 -13.70
C ARG A 783 -9.99 -29.42 -12.88
N ALA A 784 -10.24 -29.50 -11.57
CA ALA A 784 -9.63 -30.52 -10.71
C ALA A 784 -9.97 -31.94 -11.18
N MET A 785 -11.23 -32.17 -11.56
CA MET A 785 -11.70 -33.44 -12.12
C MET A 785 -11.03 -33.76 -13.47
N THR A 786 -10.96 -32.79 -14.38
CA THR A 786 -10.28 -32.95 -15.67
C THR A 786 -8.79 -33.25 -15.46
N CYS A 787 -8.11 -32.57 -14.54
CA CYS A 787 -6.71 -32.84 -14.22
C CYS A 787 -6.53 -34.27 -13.70
N ALA A 788 -7.37 -34.72 -12.77
CA ALA A 788 -7.33 -36.08 -12.25
C ALA A 788 -7.57 -37.13 -13.36
N ASN A 789 -8.52 -36.87 -14.28
CA ASN A 789 -8.84 -37.77 -15.39
C ASN A 789 -7.79 -37.79 -16.51
N LEU A 790 -6.96 -36.75 -16.64
CA LEU A 790 -5.91 -36.65 -17.65
C LEU A 790 -4.56 -37.20 -17.17
N MET A 791 -4.41 -37.58 -15.90
CA MET A 791 -3.17 -38.18 -15.42
C MET A 791 -2.93 -39.54 -16.08
N GLU A 792 -1.71 -39.76 -16.54
CA GLU A 792 -1.20 -41.04 -17.00
C GLU A 792 -0.38 -41.69 -15.89
N ARG A 793 -0.57 -43.01 -15.68
CA ARG A 793 0.16 -43.79 -14.67
C ARG A 793 1.42 -44.40 -15.27
N ARG A 794 2.51 -44.31 -14.51
CA ARG A 794 3.80 -44.88 -14.87
C ARG A 794 4.48 -45.56 -13.69
N GLU A 795 4.68 -46.88 -13.82
CA GLU A 795 5.46 -47.66 -12.87
C GLU A 795 6.93 -47.21 -12.90
N LEU A 796 7.43 -46.76 -11.75
CA LEU A 796 8.83 -46.34 -11.61
C LEU A 796 9.69 -47.48 -11.08
N VAL A 797 9.25 -48.15 -10.01
CA VAL A 797 10.00 -49.21 -9.33
C VAL A 797 9.05 -50.32 -8.88
N ASN A 798 9.36 -51.56 -9.24
CA ASN A 798 8.66 -52.76 -8.77
C ASN A 798 9.44 -53.44 -7.63
N LEU A 799 8.85 -53.48 -6.43
CA LEU A 799 9.52 -54.04 -5.25
C LEU A 799 9.33 -55.55 -5.11
N ASN A 800 8.27 -56.13 -5.71
CA ASN A 800 8.03 -57.58 -5.67
C ASN A 800 9.19 -58.40 -6.29
N ARG A 801 9.93 -57.80 -7.24
CA ARG A 801 11.10 -58.43 -7.87
C ARG A 801 12.29 -58.60 -6.93
N ARG A 802 12.27 -57.97 -5.74
CA ARG A 802 13.34 -57.97 -4.73
C ARG A 802 13.01 -58.76 -3.45
N GLY A 803 11.89 -59.49 -3.42
CA GLY A 803 11.41 -60.23 -2.25
C GLY A 803 10.24 -59.52 -1.55
N ARG A 804 9.75 -60.05 -0.41
CA ARG A 804 8.65 -59.44 0.37
C ARG A 804 9.14 -58.18 1.12
N GLN A 805 9.44 -57.12 0.37
CA GLN A 805 9.80 -55.80 0.89
C GLN A 805 8.67 -54.81 0.62
N TYR A 806 8.41 -53.92 1.58
CA TYR A 806 7.29 -52.99 1.55
C TYR A 806 7.81 -51.54 1.57
N CYS A 807 7.41 -50.70 0.61
CA CYS A 807 7.69 -49.26 0.65
C CYS A 807 6.84 -48.59 1.73
N HIS A 808 7.48 -47.92 2.68
CA HIS A 808 6.76 -47.18 3.73
C HIS A 808 6.80 -45.66 3.52
N GLU A 809 7.93 -45.13 3.07
CA GLU A 809 8.15 -43.69 2.84
C GLU A 809 9.16 -43.55 1.70
N PHE A 810 9.00 -42.55 0.84
CA PHE A 810 9.98 -42.24 -0.18
C PHE A 810 10.11 -40.73 -0.41
N ALA A 811 11.22 -40.30 -1.00
CA ALA A 811 11.40 -38.96 -1.51
C ALA A 811 12.23 -39.03 -2.80
N ARG A 812 11.86 -38.27 -3.82
CA ARG A 812 12.61 -38.20 -5.07
C ARG A 812 13.38 -36.89 -5.14
N ASP A 813 14.62 -36.97 -5.61
CA ASP A 813 15.41 -35.79 -5.90
C ASP A 813 14.88 -35.10 -7.17
N PRO A 814 14.39 -33.85 -7.07
CA PRO A 814 13.81 -33.14 -8.20
C PRO A 814 14.82 -32.87 -9.33
N LYS A 815 16.13 -32.85 -9.03
CA LYS A 815 17.19 -32.55 -10.02
C LYS A 815 17.64 -33.79 -10.82
N THR A 816 17.86 -34.92 -10.15
CA THR A 816 18.41 -36.13 -10.81
C THR A 816 17.40 -37.24 -11.02
N GLY A 817 16.24 -37.17 -10.38
CA GLY A 817 15.25 -38.23 -10.40
C GLY A 817 15.60 -39.42 -9.50
N ILE A 818 16.67 -39.39 -8.70
CA ILE A 818 16.96 -40.46 -7.73
C ILE A 818 15.79 -40.61 -6.75
N ILE A 819 15.31 -41.83 -6.53
CA ILE A 819 14.29 -42.13 -5.52
C ILE A 819 14.97 -42.72 -4.29
N LEU A 820 14.85 -42.04 -3.15
CA LEU A 820 15.18 -42.61 -1.85
C LEU A 820 13.94 -43.28 -1.28
N THR A 821 14.04 -44.57 -0.96
CA THR A 821 12.95 -45.34 -0.36
C THR A 821 13.35 -45.89 0.99
N ALA A 822 12.38 -45.94 1.90
CA ALA A 822 12.40 -46.71 3.12
C ALA A 822 11.70 -48.05 2.87
N LEU A 823 12.44 -49.15 3.00
CA LEU A 823 11.96 -50.51 2.76
C LEU A 823 11.85 -51.27 4.08
N LYS A 824 10.69 -51.85 4.35
CA LYS A 824 10.46 -52.73 5.49
C LYS A 824 10.62 -54.19 5.07
N ALA A 825 11.57 -54.90 5.67
CA ALA A 825 11.69 -56.35 5.60
C ALA A 825 11.17 -56.99 6.90
N THR A 826 11.01 -58.33 6.93
CA THR A 826 10.39 -59.07 8.05
C THR A 826 11.07 -58.89 9.42
N SER A 827 12.30 -58.37 9.49
CA SER A 827 13.04 -58.15 10.73
C SER A 827 13.87 -56.85 10.80
N THR A 828 13.99 -56.09 9.70
CA THR A 828 14.81 -54.86 9.62
C THR A 828 14.20 -53.87 8.64
N SER A 829 14.32 -52.57 8.93
CA SER A 829 14.01 -51.50 7.97
C SER A 829 15.30 -50.99 7.35
N ASN A 830 15.39 -51.04 6.02
CA ASN A 830 16.57 -50.63 5.24
C ASN A 830 16.24 -49.45 4.34
N PHE A 831 17.26 -48.67 3.98
CA PHE A 831 17.14 -47.59 3.00
C PHE A 831 17.79 -47.99 1.69
N SER A 832 17.12 -47.68 0.59
CA SER A 832 17.65 -47.92 -0.75
C SER A 832 17.47 -46.68 -1.61
N ALA A 833 18.48 -46.36 -2.40
CA ALA A 833 18.41 -45.34 -3.42
C ALA A 833 18.30 -45.99 -4.80
N PHE A 834 17.23 -45.67 -5.54
CA PHE A 834 17.04 -46.09 -6.92
C PHE A 834 17.50 -44.99 -7.86
N ARG A 835 18.49 -45.33 -8.66
CA ARG A 835 19.04 -44.43 -9.66
C ARG A 835 18.29 -44.57 -10.98
N PRO A 836 17.98 -43.46 -11.67
CA PRO A 836 17.44 -43.53 -13.01
C PRO A 836 18.51 -43.91 -14.06
N LEU A 837 18.12 -44.73 -15.02
CA LEU A 837 18.91 -45.19 -16.17
C LEU A 837 19.26 -44.07 -17.17
N SER A 838 18.56 -42.94 -17.12
CA SER A 838 18.72 -41.80 -18.02
C SER A 838 18.35 -40.51 -17.29
N SER A 839 18.99 -39.39 -17.64
CA SER A 839 18.59 -38.04 -17.21
C SER A 839 17.33 -37.53 -17.92
N LYS A 840 16.91 -38.19 -19.01
CA LYS A 840 15.76 -37.79 -19.83
C LYS A 840 14.48 -38.48 -19.37
N ARG A 841 13.42 -37.69 -19.25
CA ARG A 841 12.06 -38.19 -19.03
C ARG A 841 11.54 -38.96 -20.27
N PRO A 842 10.74 -40.02 -20.08
CA PRO A 842 10.22 -40.45 -18.79
C PRO A 842 11.21 -41.43 -18.12
N TRP A 843 11.49 -41.25 -16.82
CA TRP A 843 12.53 -41.95 -16.06
C TRP A 843 12.32 -43.47 -15.97
N LYS A 844 13.34 -44.27 -16.26
CA LYS A 844 13.35 -45.72 -15.97
C LYS A 844 14.40 -45.98 -14.90
N TYR A 845 14.15 -46.88 -13.97
CA TYR A 845 15.07 -47.18 -12.88
C TYR A 845 15.71 -48.55 -13.08
N ASP A 846 16.97 -48.68 -12.64
CA ASP A 846 17.61 -49.99 -12.58
C ASP A 846 17.19 -50.71 -11.30
N GLU A 847 16.37 -51.75 -11.44
CA GLU A 847 15.93 -52.56 -10.30
C GLU A 847 16.96 -53.61 -9.88
N ARG A 848 18.04 -53.81 -10.65
CA ARG A 848 19.01 -54.92 -10.45
C ARG A 848 20.25 -54.54 -9.65
N VAL A 849 20.50 -53.24 -9.44
CA VAL A 849 21.72 -52.74 -8.78
C VAL A 849 21.38 -52.04 -7.47
N ASP A 850 21.96 -52.49 -6.36
CA ASP A 850 21.94 -51.79 -5.08
C ASP A 850 23.03 -50.71 -5.12
N GLU A 851 22.66 -49.49 -5.54
CA GLU A 851 23.65 -48.40 -5.62
C GLU A 851 23.75 -47.57 -4.32
N GLY A 852 23.11 -47.97 -3.22
CA GLY A 852 23.34 -47.29 -1.94
C GLY A 852 22.40 -47.77 -0.83
N ILE A 853 22.94 -48.62 0.05
CA ILE A 853 22.29 -49.02 1.30
C ILE A 853 22.94 -48.25 2.45
N ILE A 854 22.13 -47.55 3.24
CA ILE A 854 22.58 -46.99 4.52
C ILE A 854 22.08 -47.94 5.61
N GLU A 855 23.00 -48.69 6.21
CA GLU A 855 22.69 -49.57 7.34
C GLU A 855 22.55 -48.73 8.62
N LEU A 856 21.32 -48.67 9.14
CA LEU A 856 21.05 -48.08 10.45
C LEU A 856 20.94 -49.20 11.48
N ASN A 857 21.87 -49.21 12.45
CA ASN A 857 22.08 -50.31 13.38
C ASN A 857 20.85 -50.66 14.26
N HIS A 858 19.84 -49.79 14.39
CA HIS A 858 18.66 -49.94 15.26
C HIS A 858 17.34 -49.49 14.61
N CYS A 859 17.17 -49.68 13.30
CA CYS A 859 15.98 -49.22 12.59
C CYS A 859 14.83 -50.24 12.62
N ASP A 860 13.91 -50.08 13.58
CA ASP A 860 12.65 -50.84 13.60
C ASP A 860 11.63 -50.23 12.62
N TRP A 861 11.64 -48.90 12.46
CA TRP A 861 10.67 -48.14 11.67
C TRP A 861 11.26 -46.84 11.11
N VAL A 862 10.80 -46.40 9.94
CA VAL A 862 11.17 -45.10 9.34
C VAL A 862 10.00 -44.14 9.45
N GLY A 863 10.23 -42.99 10.10
CA GLY A 863 9.18 -42.01 10.37
C GLY A 863 9.04 -40.90 9.33
N SER A 864 10.13 -40.51 8.66
CA SER A 864 10.09 -39.43 7.67
C SER A 864 11.36 -39.40 6.81
N VAL A 865 11.22 -39.07 5.53
CA VAL A 865 12.32 -38.83 4.57
C VAL A 865 12.08 -37.49 3.89
N ALA A 866 13.10 -36.64 3.81
CA ALA A 866 13.02 -35.33 3.16
C ALA A 866 14.31 -35.02 2.37
N ILE A 867 14.17 -34.41 1.19
CA ILE A 867 15.30 -33.98 0.34
C ILE A 867 15.19 -32.47 0.13
N ASN A 868 16.28 -31.73 0.30
CA ASN A 868 16.32 -30.28 0.07
C ASN A 868 16.86 -29.92 -1.32
N THR A 869 16.79 -28.63 -1.66
CA THR A 869 17.20 -28.07 -2.96
C THR A 869 18.71 -28.21 -3.24
N GLU A 870 19.53 -28.26 -2.20
CA GLU A 870 20.98 -28.53 -2.24
C GLU A 870 21.32 -30.03 -2.25
N ARG A 871 20.31 -30.90 -2.43
CA ARG A 871 20.45 -32.35 -2.59
C ARG A 871 21.06 -33.07 -1.38
N TYR A 872 20.83 -32.52 -0.19
CA TYR A 872 20.95 -33.28 1.05
C TYR A 872 19.63 -34.00 1.32
N ALA A 873 19.72 -35.22 1.81
CA ALA A 873 18.59 -35.98 2.29
C ALA A 873 18.71 -36.17 3.80
N LEU A 874 17.59 -35.98 4.50
CA LEU A 874 17.42 -36.31 5.90
C LEU A 874 16.48 -37.50 6.01
N VAL A 875 16.91 -38.48 6.78
CA VAL A 875 16.19 -39.71 7.07
C VAL A 875 16.05 -39.84 8.58
N VAL A 876 14.81 -40.05 9.03
CA VAL A 876 14.50 -40.22 10.46
C VAL A 876 13.99 -41.63 10.72
N SER A 877 14.70 -42.39 11.55
CA SER A 877 14.31 -43.75 11.97
C SER A 877 14.09 -43.86 13.47
N GLN A 878 13.15 -44.71 13.87
CA GLN A 878 12.73 -44.94 15.25
C GLN A 878 12.94 -46.41 15.65
N GLY A 879 13.55 -46.64 16.81
CA GLY A 879 13.71 -47.96 17.43
C GLY A 879 12.59 -48.28 18.42
N LEU A 880 11.33 -48.30 17.95
CA LEU A 880 10.13 -48.45 18.79
C LEU A 880 10.04 -49.79 19.56
N LEU A 881 10.52 -50.89 18.97
CA LEU A 881 10.42 -52.24 19.55
C LEU A 881 11.67 -52.60 20.36
N SER A 882 12.81 -52.04 20.00
CA SER A 882 14.10 -52.29 20.65
C SER A 882 14.39 -51.38 21.85
N GLY A 883 13.62 -50.31 22.06
CA GLY A 883 13.87 -49.30 23.09
C GLY A 883 15.12 -48.43 22.81
N LYS A 884 15.67 -48.53 21.59
CA LYS A 884 16.95 -47.94 21.19
C LYS A 884 16.76 -46.62 20.43
N GLY A 885 16.14 -45.62 21.07
CA GLY A 885 16.20 -44.22 20.62
C GLY A 885 15.74 -43.91 19.18
N THR A 886 16.10 -42.72 18.71
CA THR A 886 15.84 -42.21 17.35
C THR A 886 17.18 -41.92 16.67
N ASP A 887 17.36 -42.44 15.46
CA ASP A 887 18.53 -42.19 14.62
C ASP A 887 18.16 -41.23 13.47
N PHE A 888 19.00 -40.21 13.25
CA PHE A 888 18.88 -39.24 12.17
C PHE A 888 20.06 -39.40 11.22
N ALA A 889 19.79 -39.78 9.98
CA ALA A 889 20.83 -39.88 8.95
C ALA A 889 20.75 -38.67 8.00
N VAL A 890 21.85 -37.95 7.84
CA VAL A 890 21.97 -36.88 6.84
C VAL A 890 22.98 -37.31 5.80
N CYS A 891 22.58 -37.38 4.54
CA CYS A 891 23.45 -37.78 3.43
C CYS A 891 23.40 -36.78 2.28
N LYS A 892 24.55 -36.55 1.64
CA LYS A 892 24.62 -35.75 0.40
C LYS A 892 24.53 -36.68 -0.81
N LEU A 893 23.60 -36.38 -1.72
CA LEU A 893 23.45 -37.12 -2.98
C LEU A 893 24.55 -36.71 -3.96
N ILE A 894 25.08 -37.69 -4.70
CA ILE A 894 26.17 -37.47 -5.68
C ILE A 894 25.71 -36.56 -6.82
N GLU A 895 26.60 -35.71 -7.33
CA GLU A 895 26.31 -34.75 -8.40
C GLU A 895 25.89 -35.42 -9.72
N PRO A 896 25.03 -34.78 -10.54
CA PRO A 896 24.50 -35.39 -11.78
C PRO A 896 25.60 -35.85 -12.74
N ASP A 897 26.70 -35.10 -12.84
CA ASP A 897 27.85 -35.41 -13.70
C ASP A 897 28.60 -36.69 -13.28
N GLU A 898 28.68 -36.93 -11.97
CA GLU A 898 29.32 -38.10 -11.40
C GLU A 898 28.41 -39.33 -11.44
N ILE A 899 27.09 -39.13 -11.37
CA ILE A 899 26.08 -40.17 -11.55
C ILE A 899 26.31 -40.79 -12.93
N TYR A 900 26.03 -40.11 -14.03
CA TYR A 900 25.99 -40.73 -15.37
C TYR A 900 27.37 -41.10 -15.97
N GLY A 901 28.48 -40.67 -15.36
CA GLY A 901 29.85 -40.86 -15.87
C GLY A 901 30.75 -41.88 -15.15
N ARG A 902 30.41 -42.39 -13.95
CA ARG A 902 31.26 -43.34 -13.19
C ARG A 902 30.61 -44.70 -12.94
N SER A 903 31.45 -45.73 -12.86
CA SER A 903 31.13 -47.08 -12.35
C SER A 903 31.02 -47.16 -10.81
N SER A 904 30.72 -46.03 -10.14
CA SER A 904 30.59 -45.98 -8.68
C SER A 904 29.31 -46.69 -8.25
N ARG A 905 29.42 -47.64 -7.31
CA ARG A 905 28.29 -48.37 -6.72
C ARG A 905 27.59 -47.61 -5.58
N SER A 906 27.99 -46.38 -5.27
CA SER A 906 27.35 -45.57 -4.21
C SER A 906 26.62 -44.37 -4.83
N VAL A 907 25.43 -44.04 -4.32
CA VAL A 907 24.59 -42.87 -4.63
C VAL A 907 24.84 -41.72 -3.62
N PHE A 908 25.57 -42.00 -2.55
CA PHE A 908 25.89 -41.06 -1.48
C PHE A 908 27.37 -40.65 -1.53
N GLN A 909 27.64 -39.35 -1.44
CA GLN A 909 29.01 -38.81 -1.40
C GLN A 909 29.61 -38.89 0.00
N ASN A 910 28.79 -38.64 1.05
CA ASN A 910 29.09 -38.76 2.48
C ASN A 910 27.77 -38.87 3.27
N TYR A 911 27.75 -39.60 4.39
CA TYR A 911 26.63 -39.63 5.32
C TYR A 911 27.08 -39.59 6.79
N SER A 912 26.23 -39.04 7.65
CA SER A 912 26.41 -39.00 9.10
C SER A 912 25.14 -39.46 9.80
N VAL A 913 25.29 -40.11 10.95
CA VAL A 913 24.17 -40.62 11.75
C VAL A 913 24.25 -40.04 13.16
N PHE A 914 23.19 -39.36 13.60
CA PHE A 914 23.04 -38.78 14.93
C PHE A 914 22.05 -39.60 15.74
N LYS A 915 22.35 -39.83 17.02
CA LYS A 915 21.48 -40.60 17.93
C LYS A 915 20.87 -39.73 19.00
N ARG A 916 19.58 -39.93 19.30
CA ARG A 916 18.87 -39.32 20.44
C ARG A 916 18.09 -40.35 21.23
N LYS A 917 18.05 -40.19 22.56
CA LYS A 917 17.27 -41.07 23.45
C LYS A 917 15.79 -40.66 23.43
N ASN A 918 14.90 -41.66 23.55
CA ASN A 918 13.49 -41.55 23.90
C ASN A 918 12.66 -40.49 23.15
N ALA A 919 12.16 -40.82 21.96
CA ALA A 919 10.93 -40.20 21.45
C ALA A 919 10.04 -41.21 20.74
N SER A 920 8.73 -40.99 20.89
CA SER A 920 7.65 -41.80 20.34
C SER A 920 7.23 -41.39 18.92
N PHE A 921 7.46 -40.13 18.52
CA PHE A 921 7.04 -39.60 17.21
C PHE A 921 8.06 -38.61 16.66
N CYS A 922 8.22 -38.60 15.33
CA CYS A 922 9.10 -37.68 14.62
C CYS A 922 8.51 -37.29 13.27
N SER A 923 8.71 -36.03 12.88
CA SER A 923 8.33 -35.50 11.57
C SER A 923 9.41 -34.54 11.09
N ALA A 924 9.75 -34.57 9.81
CA ALA A 924 10.78 -33.71 9.24
C ALA A 924 10.30 -33.01 7.97
N ALA A 925 10.79 -31.79 7.74
CA ALA A 925 10.56 -31.05 6.50
C ALA A 925 11.84 -30.35 6.03
N ALA A 926 12.12 -30.45 4.72
CA ALA A 926 13.26 -29.79 4.09
C ALA A 926 13.03 -28.30 3.94
N TYR A 927 14.07 -27.49 4.15
CA TYR A 927 14.00 -26.04 3.96
C TYR A 927 13.69 -25.69 2.49
N PRO A 928 12.70 -24.80 2.23
CA PRO A 928 12.26 -24.50 0.87
C PRO A 928 13.17 -23.52 0.11
N GLY A 929 14.02 -22.74 0.79
CA GLY A 929 14.87 -21.73 0.15
C GLY A 929 16.08 -22.31 -0.59
N ALA A 930 16.56 -21.57 -1.60
CA ALA A 930 17.81 -21.89 -2.31
C ALA A 930 19.03 -21.62 -1.42
N HIS A 931 20.11 -22.38 -1.59
CA HIS A 931 21.40 -22.16 -0.92
C HIS A 931 21.45 -22.45 0.59
N SER A 932 20.49 -23.20 1.13
CA SER A 932 20.52 -23.66 2.53
C SER A 932 20.33 -25.17 2.65
N CYS A 933 21.24 -25.77 3.39
CA CYS A 933 21.34 -27.20 3.69
C CYS A 933 20.57 -27.61 4.96
N SER A 934 19.47 -26.93 5.27
CA SER A 934 18.79 -27.04 6.57
C SER A 934 17.51 -27.88 6.53
N PHE A 935 17.20 -28.53 7.64
CA PHE A 935 15.96 -29.29 7.88
C PHE A 935 15.37 -28.90 9.22
N ILE A 936 14.04 -28.89 9.30
CA ILE A 936 13.33 -28.79 10.58
C ILE A 936 12.83 -30.18 10.98
N ILE A 937 12.99 -30.52 12.25
CA ILE A 937 12.64 -31.81 12.83
C ILE A 937 11.80 -31.58 14.09
N GLY A 938 10.59 -32.13 14.11
CA GLY A 938 9.84 -32.35 15.34
C GLY A 938 10.21 -33.70 15.94
N HIS A 939 10.66 -33.75 17.19
CA HIS A 939 11.07 -34.96 17.91
C HIS A 939 10.45 -34.95 19.31
N GLY A 940 9.51 -35.86 19.58
CA GLY A 940 8.73 -35.80 20.82
C GLY A 940 8.07 -34.43 20.95
N ASN A 941 8.35 -33.69 22.02
CA ASN A 941 7.88 -32.32 22.20
C ASN A 941 8.92 -31.24 21.85
N GLU A 942 10.04 -31.59 21.23
CA GLU A 942 11.14 -30.68 20.88
C GLU A 942 11.17 -30.39 19.38
N LEU A 943 11.38 -29.12 19.02
CA LEU A 943 11.62 -28.70 17.64
C LEU A 943 13.11 -28.36 17.47
N MET A 944 13.72 -28.97 16.46
CA MET A 944 15.15 -28.91 16.18
C MET A 944 15.41 -28.52 14.74
N VAL A 945 16.52 -27.81 14.49
CA VAL A 945 17.04 -27.56 13.14
C VAL A 945 18.33 -28.32 12.98
N VAL A 946 18.48 -29.00 11.85
CA VAL A 946 19.72 -29.63 11.41
C VAL A 946 20.22 -28.87 10.19
N SER A 947 21.43 -28.31 10.28
CA SER A 947 22.12 -27.62 9.17
C SER A 947 23.42 -28.35 8.83
N SER A 948 23.77 -28.42 7.54
CA SER A 948 24.96 -29.13 7.06
C SER A 948 25.89 -28.25 6.21
N ALA A 949 26.92 -27.66 6.83
CA ALA A 949 27.91 -26.86 6.12
C ALA A 949 29.23 -27.64 5.96
N HIS A 950 29.75 -27.75 4.73
CA HIS A 950 31.05 -28.37 4.43
C HIS A 950 31.22 -29.81 4.96
N GLY A 951 30.14 -30.61 4.98
CA GLY A 951 30.17 -31.98 5.50
C GLY A 951 30.16 -32.08 7.04
N MET A 952 30.14 -30.95 7.74
CA MET A 952 29.93 -30.88 9.18
C MET A 952 28.47 -30.54 9.44
N HIS A 953 27.84 -31.31 10.33
CA HIS A 953 26.43 -31.18 10.64
C HIS A 953 26.25 -30.60 12.03
N SER A 954 25.49 -29.51 12.14
CA SER A 954 25.13 -28.88 13.41
C SER A 954 23.65 -29.09 13.67
N MET A 955 23.33 -29.59 14.86
CA MET A 955 21.95 -29.73 15.34
C MET A 955 21.71 -28.76 16.49
N GLY A 956 20.72 -27.89 16.35
CA GLY A 956 20.29 -26.97 17.39
C GLY A 956 18.88 -27.30 17.86
N ARG A 957 18.65 -27.26 19.17
CA ARG A 957 17.30 -27.28 19.76
C ARG A 957 16.79 -25.85 19.83
N PHE A 958 15.60 -25.59 19.31
CA PHE A 958 15.04 -24.24 19.23
C PHE A 958 13.78 -24.07 20.07
N ASN A 959 12.93 -25.10 20.22
CA ASN A 959 11.69 -24.93 20.98
C ASN A 959 11.22 -26.19 21.68
N VAL A 960 10.35 -26.01 22.68
CA VAL A 960 9.74 -27.10 23.47
C VAL A 960 8.24 -26.83 23.60
N TYR A 961 7.44 -27.81 23.21
CA TYR A 961 5.98 -27.71 23.19
C TYR A 961 5.35 -28.46 24.38
N PRO A 962 4.11 -28.11 24.73
CA PRO A 962 3.38 -28.77 25.82
C PRO A 962 2.89 -30.19 25.47
N ALA A 963 3.00 -30.62 24.23
CA ALA A 963 2.59 -31.93 23.75
C ALA A 963 3.50 -32.40 22.60
N ASP A 964 3.42 -33.69 22.26
CA ASP A 964 4.19 -34.27 21.16
C ASP A 964 3.86 -33.57 19.82
N ILE A 965 4.91 -33.24 19.08
CA ILE A 965 4.87 -32.73 17.72
C ILE A 965 4.60 -33.91 16.79
N MET A 966 3.48 -33.84 16.09
CA MET A 966 3.01 -34.88 15.18
C MET A 966 3.35 -34.57 13.73
N ALA A 967 3.36 -33.28 13.35
CA ALA A 967 3.64 -32.86 11.99
C ALA A 967 4.29 -31.46 11.96
N VAL A 968 5.21 -31.26 11.02
CA VAL A 968 5.88 -29.97 10.77
C VAL A 968 5.86 -29.65 9.28
N ASP A 969 5.73 -28.38 8.94
CA ASP A 969 5.84 -27.90 7.56
C ASP A 969 6.32 -26.45 7.53
N TRP A 970 6.82 -25.99 6.38
CA TRP A 970 7.28 -24.61 6.20
C TRP A 970 6.17 -23.71 5.69
N ILE A 971 6.01 -22.53 6.30
CA ILE A 971 5.15 -21.45 5.77
C ILE A 971 5.96 -20.54 4.87
N SER A 972 7.13 -20.14 5.35
CA SER A 972 8.03 -19.18 4.70
C SER A 972 9.48 -19.55 5.00
N ASN A 973 10.43 -18.75 4.52
CA ASN A 973 11.86 -18.93 4.77
C ASN A 973 12.26 -18.78 6.25
N SER A 974 11.38 -18.27 7.10
CA SER A 974 11.64 -18.03 8.53
C SER A 974 10.63 -18.67 9.47
N GLU A 975 9.48 -19.12 8.97
CA GLU A 975 8.36 -19.54 9.81
C GLU A 975 7.99 -20.99 9.52
N VAL A 976 7.85 -21.75 10.59
CA VAL A 976 7.43 -23.15 10.59
C VAL A 976 6.06 -23.26 11.23
N ILE A 977 5.22 -24.12 10.66
CA ILE A 977 3.95 -24.55 11.26
C ILE A 977 4.13 -25.91 11.91
N VAL A 978 3.63 -26.04 13.14
CA VAL A 978 3.82 -27.22 14.00
C VAL A 978 2.48 -27.70 14.52
N GLY A 979 2.15 -28.97 14.25
CA GLY A 979 0.93 -29.62 14.72
C GLY A 979 1.18 -30.51 15.92
N LEU A 980 0.42 -30.32 16.98
CA LEU A 980 0.58 -31.02 18.25
C LEU A 980 -0.51 -32.07 18.48
N ARG A 981 -0.15 -33.10 19.24
CA ARG A 981 -1.06 -34.19 19.63
C ARG A 981 -2.26 -33.73 20.47
N ASN A 982 -2.17 -32.61 21.17
CA ASN A 982 -3.27 -32.02 21.94
C ASN A 982 -4.22 -31.13 21.10
N SER A 983 -4.12 -31.19 19.76
CA SER A 983 -4.90 -30.41 18.78
C SER A 983 -4.40 -29.00 18.51
N ALA A 984 -3.41 -28.48 19.23
CA ALA A 984 -2.84 -27.17 18.91
C ALA A 984 -2.06 -27.21 17.60
N VAL A 985 -2.19 -26.14 16.82
CA VAL A 985 -1.30 -25.85 15.69
C VAL A 985 -0.66 -24.50 15.95
N ALA A 986 0.66 -24.52 16.07
CA ALA A 986 1.49 -23.39 16.42
C ALA A 986 2.31 -22.90 15.23
N LEU A 987 2.57 -21.60 15.20
CA LEU A 987 3.52 -20.97 14.30
C LEU A 987 4.79 -20.67 15.07
N THR A 988 5.94 -20.94 14.49
CA THR A 988 7.22 -20.77 15.15
C THR A 988 8.22 -20.15 14.22
N ASP A 989 8.74 -19.00 14.60
CA ASP A 989 9.89 -18.40 13.91
C ASP A 989 11.14 -19.06 14.47
N TRP A 990 11.80 -19.85 13.62
CA TRP A 990 12.94 -20.65 14.05
C TRP A 990 14.19 -19.81 14.31
N ARG A 991 14.24 -18.55 13.83
CA ARG A 991 15.37 -17.62 14.05
C ARG A 991 15.39 -17.09 15.48
N CYS A 992 14.22 -16.87 16.08
CA CYS A 992 14.09 -16.31 17.42
C CYS A 992 13.48 -17.29 18.45
N ALA A 993 13.20 -18.53 18.04
CA ALA A 993 12.56 -19.56 18.87
C ALA A 993 11.19 -19.15 19.44
N ALA A 994 10.57 -18.09 18.94
CA ALA A 994 9.25 -17.65 19.39
C ALA A 994 8.17 -18.55 18.77
N SER A 995 7.26 -19.06 19.61
CA SER A 995 6.13 -19.89 19.17
C SER A 995 4.81 -19.31 19.66
N THR A 996 3.80 -19.36 18.80
CA THR A 996 2.44 -18.95 19.13
C THR A 996 1.43 -19.96 18.60
N THR A 997 0.53 -20.45 19.45
CA THR A 997 -0.61 -21.27 19.02
C THR A 997 -1.57 -20.41 18.21
N ARG A 998 -1.76 -20.73 16.94
CA ARG A 998 -2.58 -19.93 16.02
C ARG A 998 -3.99 -20.50 15.85
N LEU A 999 -4.11 -21.82 15.83
CA LEU A 999 -5.40 -22.51 15.72
C LEU A 999 -5.43 -23.80 16.55
N VAL A 1000 -6.63 -24.29 16.80
CA VAL A 1000 -6.90 -25.53 17.53
C VAL A 1000 -7.75 -26.41 16.63
N HIS A 1001 -7.26 -27.58 16.27
CA HIS A 1001 -7.99 -28.56 15.47
C HIS A 1001 -9.06 -29.30 16.31
N SER A 1002 -10.00 -29.98 15.65
CA SER A 1002 -11.07 -30.72 16.34
C SER A 1002 -10.54 -31.87 17.20
N HIS A 1003 -9.48 -32.52 16.73
CA HIS A 1003 -8.80 -33.60 17.42
C HIS A 1003 -7.30 -33.38 17.39
N GLY A 1004 -6.54 -34.27 18.06
CA GLY A 1004 -5.08 -34.26 17.99
C GLY A 1004 -4.60 -34.27 16.53
N VAL A 1005 -3.63 -33.42 16.20
CA VAL A 1005 -3.13 -33.31 14.83
C VAL A 1005 -2.37 -34.59 14.49
N LYS A 1006 -2.69 -35.21 13.36
CA LYS A 1006 -2.00 -36.37 12.82
C LYS A 1006 -1.05 -35.96 11.69
N LYS A 1007 -1.53 -35.14 10.75
CA LYS A 1007 -0.74 -34.60 9.64
C LYS A 1007 -1.21 -33.19 9.27
N LEU A 1008 -0.32 -32.37 8.72
CA LEU A 1008 -0.68 -31.05 8.19
C LEU A 1008 0.17 -30.73 6.96
N LYS A 1009 -0.39 -29.91 6.06
CA LYS A 1009 0.33 -29.36 4.91
C LYS A 1009 -0.12 -27.96 4.55
N MET A 1010 0.84 -27.11 4.20
CA MET A 1010 0.57 -25.76 3.69
C MET A 1010 0.00 -25.80 2.27
N VAL A 1011 -1.01 -24.98 2.01
CA VAL A 1011 -1.66 -24.80 0.70
C VAL A 1011 -1.48 -23.35 0.27
N GLY A 1012 -0.38 -23.08 -0.44
CA GLY A 1012 0.06 -21.71 -0.73
C GLY A 1012 0.47 -20.97 0.54
N ASP A 1013 0.37 -19.64 0.53
CA ASP A 1013 1.04 -18.80 1.53
C ASP A 1013 0.27 -18.65 2.85
N SER A 1014 -1.02 -19.01 2.89
CA SER A 1014 -1.88 -18.65 4.04
C SER A 1014 -2.90 -19.71 4.44
N LYS A 1015 -3.00 -20.83 3.73
CA LYS A 1015 -3.97 -21.89 4.02
C LYS A 1015 -3.23 -23.13 4.50
N VAL A 1016 -3.83 -23.87 5.42
CA VAL A 1016 -3.28 -25.13 5.93
C VAL A 1016 -4.36 -26.18 5.96
N LEU A 1017 -4.04 -27.35 5.40
CA LEU A 1017 -4.84 -28.56 5.50
C LEU A 1017 -4.38 -29.33 6.73
N VAL A 1018 -5.30 -29.66 7.63
CA VAL A 1018 -5.01 -30.37 8.88
C VAL A 1018 -5.85 -31.63 8.96
N ALA A 1019 -5.18 -32.76 9.18
CA ALA A 1019 -5.79 -34.06 9.43
C ALA A 1019 -5.67 -34.42 10.92
N GLY A 1020 -6.78 -34.82 11.54
CA GLY A 1020 -6.87 -35.22 12.94
C GLY A 1020 -6.95 -36.74 13.14
N PHE A 1021 -6.73 -37.20 14.37
CA PHE A 1021 -6.80 -38.63 14.75
C PHE A 1021 -8.18 -39.27 14.59
N ASP A 1022 -9.27 -38.50 14.71
CA ASP A 1022 -10.64 -38.99 14.51
C ASP A 1022 -11.09 -38.88 13.04
N ASN A 1023 -10.16 -39.18 12.12
CA ASN A 1023 -10.38 -39.10 10.67
C ASN A 1023 -11.05 -37.79 10.25
N THR A 1024 -10.63 -36.65 10.82
CA THR A 1024 -11.12 -35.33 10.47
C THR A 1024 -10.16 -34.66 9.50
N LEU A 1025 -10.66 -34.10 8.41
CA LEU A 1025 -9.86 -33.40 7.42
C LEU A 1025 -10.45 -32.01 7.15
N ASP A 1026 -9.75 -30.99 7.61
CA ASP A 1026 -10.24 -29.62 7.65
C ASP A 1026 -9.20 -28.64 7.10
N MET A 1027 -9.65 -27.68 6.28
CA MET A 1027 -8.85 -26.57 5.79
C MET A 1027 -9.07 -25.32 6.65
N TYR A 1028 -7.97 -24.67 7.02
CA TYR A 1028 -7.95 -23.41 7.75
C TYR A 1028 -7.23 -22.34 6.94
N ASP A 1029 -7.63 -21.08 7.11
CA ASP A 1029 -6.93 -19.92 6.54
C ASP A 1029 -6.37 -19.11 7.71
N LEU A 1030 -5.04 -19.07 7.81
CA LEU A 1030 -4.29 -18.51 8.92
C LEU A 1030 -4.59 -17.02 9.14
N ARG A 1031 -5.11 -16.31 8.13
CA ARG A 1031 -5.52 -14.90 8.21
C ARG A 1031 -6.85 -14.72 8.95
N PHE A 1032 -7.71 -15.74 8.95
CA PHE A 1032 -9.07 -15.68 9.48
C PHE A 1032 -9.26 -16.47 10.77
N THR A 1033 -8.27 -17.27 11.18
CA THR A 1033 -8.30 -17.96 12.47
C THR A 1033 -8.24 -16.94 13.62
N ARG A 1034 -9.20 -17.05 14.55
CA ARG A 1034 -9.12 -16.35 15.84
C ARG A 1034 -8.36 -17.24 16.80
N ALA A 1035 -7.39 -16.70 17.54
CA ALA A 1035 -6.69 -17.45 18.57
C ALA A 1035 -7.73 -18.02 19.57
N ALA A 1036 -7.93 -19.32 19.56
CA ALA A 1036 -8.78 -19.99 20.53
C ALA A 1036 -8.02 -19.98 21.86
N VAL A 1037 -8.32 -18.99 22.71
CA VAL A 1037 -7.76 -18.87 24.07
C VAL A 1037 -8.43 -19.92 24.96
N GLN A 1038 -8.09 -21.20 24.76
CA GLN A 1038 -8.34 -22.25 25.75
C GLN A 1038 -7.06 -22.48 26.55
N ARG A 1039 -7.14 -22.31 27.88
CA ARG A 1039 -6.00 -22.50 28.79
C ARG A 1039 -5.58 -23.97 28.90
N HIS A 1040 -6.52 -24.90 28.68
CA HIS A 1040 -6.27 -26.34 28.66
C HIS A 1040 -6.89 -26.93 27.40
N LEU A 1041 -6.08 -27.65 26.63
CA LEU A 1041 -6.48 -28.35 25.42
C LEU A 1041 -6.57 -29.84 25.73
N ASP A 1042 -7.76 -30.39 25.59
CA ASP A 1042 -8.01 -31.82 25.76
C ASP A 1042 -8.98 -32.27 24.65
N PRO A 1043 -8.49 -32.86 23.54
CA PRO A 1043 -9.33 -33.27 22.42
C PRO A 1043 -10.46 -34.24 22.79
N ASN A 1044 -10.30 -34.98 23.90
CA ASN A 1044 -11.27 -36.00 24.31
C ASN A 1044 -12.34 -35.43 25.26
N SER A 1045 -12.19 -34.18 25.72
CA SER A 1045 -13.15 -33.53 26.59
C SER A 1045 -14.35 -32.99 25.81
N ARG A 1046 -15.56 -33.19 26.35
CA ARG A 1046 -16.79 -32.53 25.82
C ARG A 1046 -16.71 -31.00 25.86
N SER A 1047 -15.77 -30.43 26.62
CA SER A 1047 -15.53 -28.99 26.72
C SER A 1047 -14.50 -28.46 25.73
N HIS A 1048 -13.88 -29.33 24.92
CA HIS A 1048 -12.91 -28.96 23.88
C HIS A 1048 -13.57 -28.04 22.84
N ARG A 1049 -12.89 -26.94 22.50
CA ARG A 1049 -13.38 -25.99 21.48
C ARG A 1049 -12.34 -25.84 20.40
N SER A 1050 -12.67 -26.36 19.22
CA SER A 1050 -11.85 -26.19 18.03
C SER A 1050 -12.11 -24.86 17.32
N SER A 1051 -11.11 -24.44 16.56
CA SER A 1051 -11.22 -23.35 15.59
C SER A 1051 -12.17 -23.78 14.48
N THR A 1052 -12.96 -22.84 13.96
CA THR A 1052 -13.91 -23.13 12.88
C THR A 1052 -13.16 -23.32 11.57
N PRO A 1053 -13.18 -24.53 10.97
CA PRO A 1053 -12.60 -24.74 9.66
C PRO A 1053 -13.44 -24.06 8.60
N TYR A 1054 -12.78 -23.67 7.53
CA TYR A 1054 -13.37 -22.87 6.48
C TYR A 1054 -13.94 -23.77 5.37
N LEU A 1055 -13.27 -24.90 5.16
CA LEU A 1055 -13.71 -25.98 4.30
C LEU A 1055 -13.48 -27.28 5.07
N ARG A 1056 -14.53 -28.09 5.22
CA ARG A 1056 -14.44 -29.45 5.74
C ARG A 1056 -14.56 -30.41 4.58
N PHE A 1057 -13.68 -31.39 4.52
CA PHE A 1057 -13.71 -32.41 3.49
C PHE A 1057 -14.81 -33.42 3.83
N GLY A 1058 -15.69 -33.72 2.86
CA GLY A 1058 -16.90 -34.55 3.06
C GLY A 1058 -16.62 -36.05 3.17
N GLU A 1059 -17.64 -36.81 3.62
CA GLU A 1059 -17.66 -38.26 3.94
C GLU A 1059 -16.32 -38.99 3.85
N ILE A 1060 -15.65 -39.05 4.99
CA ILE A 1060 -14.30 -39.57 5.12
C ILE A 1060 -14.40 -41.09 5.21
N ASN A 1061 -14.17 -41.75 4.09
CA ASN A 1061 -14.31 -43.19 3.96
C ASN A 1061 -12.94 -43.87 4.16
N TYR A 1062 -12.38 -43.78 5.37
CA TYR A 1062 -11.18 -44.52 5.76
C TYR A 1062 -11.15 -44.75 7.27
N ASN A 1063 -10.56 -45.85 7.71
CA ASN A 1063 -10.33 -46.12 9.13
C ASN A 1063 -9.02 -45.49 9.60
N THR A 1064 -8.00 -45.44 8.73
CA THR A 1064 -6.68 -44.89 9.05
C THR A 1064 -6.12 -44.05 7.90
N LEU A 1065 -5.72 -42.80 8.20
CA LEU A 1065 -4.92 -41.97 7.29
C LEU A 1065 -3.42 -42.32 7.43
N ASN A 1066 -2.80 -42.83 6.38
CA ASN A 1066 -1.36 -43.15 6.36
C ASN A 1066 -0.54 -41.90 6.00
N ASP A 1067 -0.93 -41.21 4.93
CA ASP A 1067 -0.20 -40.05 4.41
C ASP A 1067 -1.14 -39.04 3.71
N LEU A 1068 -0.67 -37.80 3.55
CA LEU A 1068 -1.38 -36.69 2.94
C LEU A 1068 -0.37 -35.75 2.28
N ASP A 1069 -0.66 -35.35 1.05
CA ASP A 1069 0.04 -34.25 0.39
C ASP A 1069 -0.88 -33.41 -0.51
N VAL A 1070 -0.44 -32.21 -0.87
CA VAL A 1070 -1.27 -31.21 -1.57
C VAL A 1070 -0.56 -30.58 -2.77
N SER A 1071 -1.30 -30.32 -3.84
CA SER A 1071 -0.86 -29.50 -4.96
C SER A 1071 -1.79 -28.32 -5.14
N ALA A 1072 -1.31 -27.13 -4.76
CA ALA A 1072 -2.05 -25.88 -4.96
C ALA A 1072 -2.23 -25.56 -6.46
N GLU A 1073 -1.25 -25.93 -7.30
CA GLU A 1073 -1.29 -25.72 -8.75
C GLU A 1073 -2.40 -26.53 -9.42
N LEU A 1074 -2.50 -27.82 -9.07
CA LEU A 1074 -3.53 -28.72 -9.61
C LEU A 1074 -4.88 -28.55 -8.90
N GLY A 1075 -4.88 -27.92 -7.71
CA GLY A 1075 -6.08 -27.79 -6.88
C GLY A 1075 -6.51 -29.10 -6.23
N LEU A 1076 -5.56 -30.01 -5.98
CA LEU A 1076 -5.80 -31.38 -5.51
C LEU A 1076 -5.14 -31.62 -4.14
N ALA A 1077 -5.82 -32.38 -3.28
CA ALA A 1077 -5.23 -33.04 -2.12
C ALA A 1077 -5.29 -34.56 -2.33
N ALA A 1078 -4.18 -35.25 -2.09
CA ALA A 1078 -4.09 -36.69 -2.20
C ALA A 1078 -3.95 -37.29 -0.79
N CYS A 1079 -4.84 -38.20 -0.43
CA CYS A 1079 -4.81 -38.92 0.83
C CYS A 1079 -4.45 -40.40 0.58
N ALA A 1080 -3.44 -40.90 1.28
CA ALA A 1080 -3.14 -42.32 1.38
C ALA A 1080 -3.81 -42.86 2.65
N THR A 1081 -4.63 -43.90 2.49
CA THR A 1081 -5.46 -44.44 3.58
C THR A 1081 -5.33 -45.96 3.64
N ASP A 1082 -6.06 -46.59 4.56
CA ASP A 1082 -6.20 -48.05 4.62
C ASP A 1082 -6.92 -48.66 3.40
N LEU A 1083 -7.43 -47.82 2.49
CA LEU A 1083 -7.96 -48.29 1.21
C LEU A 1083 -6.86 -48.59 0.20
N SER A 1084 -7.17 -49.49 -0.72
CA SER A 1084 -6.36 -49.78 -1.89
C SER A 1084 -6.52 -48.74 -3.02
N THR A 1085 -6.98 -47.52 -2.74
CA THR A 1085 -7.14 -46.45 -3.74
C THR A 1085 -6.59 -45.13 -3.22
N VAL A 1086 -6.06 -44.28 -4.11
CA VAL A 1086 -5.69 -42.91 -3.75
C VAL A 1086 -6.96 -42.09 -3.72
N GLN A 1087 -7.28 -41.50 -2.56
CA GLN A 1087 -8.41 -40.58 -2.48
C GLN A 1087 -7.95 -39.17 -2.88
N LEU A 1088 -8.43 -38.69 -4.03
CA LEU A 1088 -8.19 -37.32 -4.49
C LEU A 1088 -9.37 -36.43 -4.10
N TYR A 1089 -9.09 -35.35 -3.40
CA TYR A 1089 -10.07 -34.34 -3.02
C TYR A 1089 -9.79 -33.02 -3.73
N SER A 1090 -10.85 -32.31 -4.11
CA SER A 1090 -10.72 -30.94 -4.59
C SER A 1090 -10.42 -29.98 -3.45
N LEU A 1091 -9.32 -29.22 -3.54
CA LEU A 1091 -8.97 -28.17 -2.57
C LEU A 1091 -9.99 -27.02 -2.55
N TYR A 1092 -10.83 -26.89 -3.58
CA TYR A 1092 -11.84 -25.83 -3.71
C TYR A 1092 -13.21 -26.23 -3.16
N THR A 1093 -13.60 -27.50 -3.35
CA THR A 1093 -14.94 -27.96 -2.97
C THR A 1093 -14.96 -28.84 -1.73
N GLY A 1094 -13.81 -29.43 -1.35
CA GLY A 1094 -13.70 -30.38 -0.25
C GLY A 1094 -14.37 -31.73 -0.55
N LYS A 1095 -14.86 -31.94 -1.77
CA LYS A 1095 -15.47 -33.19 -2.20
C LYS A 1095 -14.41 -34.16 -2.71
N LEU A 1096 -14.61 -35.44 -2.42
CA LEU A 1096 -13.91 -36.53 -3.07
C LEU A 1096 -14.20 -36.48 -4.58
N LEU A 1097 -13.17 -36.66 -5.39
CA LEU A 1097 -13.31 -36.78 -6.84
C LEU A 1097 -13.70 -38.22 -7.17
N GLU A 1098 -14.89 -38.38 -7.73
CA GLU A 1098 -15.38 -39.67 -8.22
C GLU A 1098 -15.13 -39.82 -9.71
N ALA A 1099 -14.90 -41.06 -10.13
CA ALA A 1099 -14.91 -41.49 -11.51
C ALA A 1099 -16.17 -41.04 -12.26
N SER A 1100 -16.01 -40.29 -13.36
CA SER A 1100 -17.16 -39.88 -14.18
C SER A 1100 -17.30 -40.76 -15.42
N ALA A 1101 -18.45 -41.41 -15.58
CA ALA A 1101 -18.81 -42.19 -16.77
C ALA A 1101 -19.02 -41.35 -18.05
N THR A 1102 -18.94 -40.01 -17.98
CA THR A 1102 -19.34 -39.10 -19.07
C THR A 1102 -18.20 -38.56 -19.94
N TYR A 1103 -16.94 -38.84 -19.62
CA TYR A 1103 -15.81 -38.48 -20.49
C TYR A 1103 -15.45 -39.66 -21.39
N PRO A 1104 -15.55 -39.52 -22.73
CA PRO A 1104 -15.15 -40.59 -23.64
C PRO A 1104 -13.65 -40.81 -23.48
N SER A 1105 -13.30 -42.05 -23.12
CA SER A 1105 -11.92 -42.52 -23.06
C SER A 1105 -11.21 -42.19 -24.37
N SER A 1106 -10.18 -41.35 -24.29
CA SER A 1106 -9.13 -41.34 -25.30
C SER A 1106 -8.64 -42.79 -25.49
N PRO A 1107 -8.40 -43.27 -26.72
CA PRO A 1107 -8.01 -44.66 -26.99
C PRO A 1107 -6.71 -45.11 -26.30
N ARG A 1108 -5.99 -44.20 -25.63
CA ARG A 1108 -4.75 -44.48 -24.89
C ARG A 1108 -4.94 -44.66 -23.38
N CYS A 1109 -6.10 -44.31 -22.82
CA CYS A 1109 -6.37 -44.39 -21.39
C CYS A 1109 -7.35 -45.55 -21.09
N ALA A 1110 -6.83 -46.78 -21.14
CA ALA A 1110 -7.59 -47.95 -20.72
C ALA A 1110 -7.56 -48.06 -19.18
N GLY A 1111 -8.54 -47.44 -18.52
CA GLY A 1111 -8.79 -47.58 -17.08
C GLY A 1111 -9.10 -46.25 -16.43
N ASP A 1112 -10.24 -46.18 -15.75
CA ASP A 1112 -10.62 -45.07 -14.90
C ASP A 1112 -9.67 -45.01 -13.69
N LEU A 1113 -8.81 -43.98 -13.67
CA LEU A 1113 -7.67 -43.89 -12.75
C LEU A 1113 -8.10 -43.83 -11.28
N LEU A 1114 -9.29 -43.29 -11.03
CA LEU A 1114 -9.89 -43.15 -9.69
C LEU A 1114 -10.53 -44.46 -9.17
N SER A 1115 -10.74 -45.47 -10.02
CA SER A 1115 -11.35 -46.76 -9.63
C SER A 1115 -10.37 -47.93 -9.54
N ARG A 1116 -9.08 -47.71 -9.79
CA ARG A 1116 -8.08 -48.79 -9.77
C ARG A 1116 -7.61 -49.13 -8.36
N ASN A 1117 -7.94 -50.34 -7.91
CA ASN A 1117 -7.49 -50.88 -6.62
C ASN A 1117 -6.05 -51.42 -6.71
N TYR A 1118 -5.18 -50.94 -5.84
CA TYR A 1118 -3.89 -51.56 -5.50
C TYR A 1118 -4.12 -52.89 -4.75
N LEU A 1119 -3.12 -53.78 -4.75
CA LEU A 1119 -3.22 -55.06 -4.03
C LEU A 1119 -3.23 -54.88 -2.50
N ASN A 1120 -2.62 -53.80 -2.02
CA ASN A 1120 -2.49 -53.45 -0.61
C ASN A 1120 -2.80 -51.97 -0.41
N PRO A 1121 -3.01 -51.52 0.85
CA PRO A 1121 -3.18 -50.11 1.18
C PRO A 1121 -2.02 -49.25 0.69
N ILE A 1122 -2.31 -47.97 0.49
CA ILE A 1122 -1.32 -46.98 0.07
C ILE A 1122 -0.67 -46.41 1.31
N ASP A 1123 0.66 -46.43 1.35
CA ASP A 1123 1.43 -46.02 2.51
C ASP A 1123 1.88 -44.55 2.40
N CYS A 1124 2.25 -44.09 1.20
CA CYS A 1124 2.84 -42.75 1.01
C CYS A 1124 2.42 -42.09 -0.31
N VAL A 1125 2.22 -40.76 -0.28
CA VAL A 1125 1.89 -39.93 -1.47
C VAL A 1125 2.63 -38.60 -1.44
N ARG A 1126 3.18 -38.15 -2.57
CA ARG A 1126 3.92 -36.88 -2.67
C ARG A 1126 3.67 -36.16 -4.00
N PHE A 1127 3.31 -34.89 -3.97
CA PHE A 1127 3.28 -34.04 -5.16
C PHE A 1127 4.65 -33.43 -5.39
N GLU A 1128 5.11 -33.45 -6.65
CA GLU A 1128 6.42 -32.91 -7.03
C GLU A 1128 6.28 -31.99 -8.24
N THR A 1129 6.87 -30.80 -8.15
CA THR A 1129 7.00 -29.88 -9.28
C THR A 1129 8.32 -30.12 -9.97
N VAL A 1130 8.25 -30.62 -11.19
CA VAL A 1130 9.42 -31.01 -11.95
C VAL A 1130 9.96 -29.80 -12.72
N VAL A 1131 11.23 -29.48 -12.51
CA VAL A 1131 11.98 -28.55 -13.37
C VAL A 1131 12.50 -29.36 -14.57
N GLU A 1132 12.43 -28.80 -15.79
CA GLU A 1132 12.92 -29.48 -17.00
C GLU A 1132 14.32 -30.10 -16.79
N PRO A 1133 14.57 -31.30 -17.34
CA PRO A 1133 15.84 -31.99 -17.12
C PRO A 1133 17.00 -31.13 -17.62
N TYR A 1134 18.05 -31.05 -16.82
CA TYR A 1134 19.32 -30.41 -17.16
C TYR A 1134 19.83 -30.94 -18.51
N GLU A 1135 19.83 -30.12 -19.57
CA GLU A 1135 20.46 -30.47 -20.85
C GLU A 1135 21.98 -30.43 -20.68
N TYR A 1136 22.60 -31.61 -20.68
CA TYR A 1136 24.05 -31.78 -20.57
C TYR A 1136 24.80 -30.97 -21.64
N GLY A 1137 25.72 -30.09 -21.21
CA GLY A 1137 26.66 -29.39 -22.11
C GLY A 1137 26.19 -28.09 -22.76
N LYS A 1138 25.02 -27.54 -22.38
CA LYS A 1138 24.65 -26.16 -22.75
C LYS A 1138 24.62 -25.27 -21.52
N SER A 1139 25.43 -24.22 -21.51
CA SER A 1139 25.26 -23.10 -20.57
C SER A 1139 23.93 -22.40 -20.89
N THR A 1140 22.85 -22.80 -20.23
CA THR A 1140 21.59 -22.08 -20.34
C THR A 1140 21.71 -20.75 -19.58
N GLN A 1141 21.92 -19.68 -20.35
CA GLN A 1141 21.45 -18.36 -19.95
C GLN A 1141 19.98 -18.50 -19.54
N ILE A 1142 19.62 -17.92 -18.41
CA ILE A 1142 18.23 -17.81 -17.96
C ILE A 1142 17.51 -16.92 -18.96
N SER A 1143 16.90 -17.52 -19.99
CA SER A 1143 16.12 -16.82 -21.00
C SER A 1143 14.69 -16.59 -20.51
N ASP A 1144 14.27 -15.33 -20.56
CA ASP A 1144 12.92 -14.78 -20.58
C ASP A 1144 11.73 -15.75 -20.42
N GLY A 1145 11.15 -15.76 -19.21
CA GLY A 1145 9.78 -15.31 -18.93
C GLY A 1145 8.54 -15.86 -19.66
N ARG A 1146 8.63 -16.71 -20.69
CA ARG A 1146 7.45 -17.28 -21.37
C ARG A 1146 7.71 -18.74 -21.79
N ASN A 1147 6.98 -19.67 -21.16
CA ASN A 1147 6.86 -21.11 -21.44
C ASN A 1147 7.88 -22.10 -20.83
N ASN A 1148 8.24 -21.97 -19.54
CA ASN A 1148 8.63 -23.17 -18.76
C ASN A 1148 7.38 -23.82 -18.18
N THR A 1149 6.80 -24.80 -18.87
CA THR A 1149 5.71 -25.61 -18.32
C THR A 1149 6.27 -26.52 -17.23
N ARG A 1150 6.17 -26.09 -15.96
CA ARG A 1150 6.38 -26.96 -14.80
C ARG A 1150 5.31 -28.03 -14.82
N ALA A 1151 5.69 -29.29 -15.08
CA ALA A 1151 4.76 -30.40 -14.98
C ALA A 1151 4.76 -30.91 -13.53
N THR A 1152 3.64 -30.74 -12.83
CA THR A 1152 3.47 -31.30 -11.47
C THR A 1152 2.96 -32.73 -11.55
N THR A 1153 3.65 -33.65 -10.88
CA THR A 1153 3.34 -35.09 -10.87
C THR A 1153 3.00 -35.56 -9.45
N LEU A 1154 2.13 -36.56 -9.32
CA LEU A 1154 1.85 -37.22 -8.06
C LEU A 1154 2.61 -38.55 -8.01
N LEU A 1155 3.48 -38.72 -7.03
CA LEU A 1155 4.11 -39.99 -6.74
C LEU A 1155 3.27 -40.77 -5.72
N VAL A 1156 3.10 -42.06 -5.97
CA VAL A 1156 2.31 -42.97 -5.13
C VAL A 1156 3.16 -44.18 -4.76
N GLY A 1157 3.30 -44.42 -3.45
CA GLY A 1157 3.98 -45.57 -2.90
C GLY A 1157 2.96 -46.53 -2.29
N SER A 1158 2.88 -47.72 -2.87
CA SER A 1158 2.23 -48.88 -2.27
C SER A 1158 3.32 -49.86 -1.87
N SER A 1159 3.03 -50.73 -0.91
CA SER A 1159 3.90 -51.84 -0.51
C SER A 1159 4.71 -52.49 -1.63
N GLU A 1160 4.12 -52.71 -2.81
CA GLU A 1160 4.72 -53.49 -3.89
C GLU A 1160 5.35 -52.65 -5.01
N ILE A 1161 5.04 -51.34 -5.08
CA ILE A 1161 5.31 -50.52 -6.25
C ILE A 1161 5.41 -49.02 -5.91
N ILE A 1162 6.31 -48.32 -6.61
CA ILE A 1162 6.37 -46.86 -6.62
C ILE A 1162 5.99 -46.37 -8.01
N GLU A 1163 5.04 -45.45 -8.09
CA GLU A 1163 4.47 -44.96 -9.34
C GLU A 1163 4.46 -43.44 -9.45
N GLU A 1164 4.45 -42.96 -10.69
CA GLU A 1164 4.26 -41.56 -11.08
C GLU A 1164 2.94 -41.41 -11.82
N TRP A 1165 2.11 -40.47 -11.38
CA TRP A 1165 0.92 -40.01 -12.07
C TRP A 1165 1.24 -38.63 -12.65
N SER A 1166 1.34 -38.53 -13.97
CA SER A 1166 1.76 -37.33 -14.68
C SER A 1166 0.75 -36.93 -15.75
N MET A 1167 0.45 -35.64 -15.90
CA MET A 1167 -0.40 -35.12 -16.99
C MET A 1167 0.37 -34.87 -18.28
#